data_AF-A0A7K6ZFZ6-F1
#
_entry.id   AF-A0A7K6ZFZ6-F1
#
_cell.length_a   1.000
_cell.length_b   1.000
_cell.length_c   1.000
_cell.angle_alpha   90.00
_cell.angle_beta   90.00
_cell.angle_gamma   90.00
#
_symmetry.space_group_name_H-M   'P 1'
#
loop_
_entity.id
_entity.type
_entity.pdbx_description
1 polymer ?
#
loop_
_entity_poly.entity_id
_entity_poly.type
_entity_poly.pdbx_seq_one_letter_code
_entity_poly.pdbx_strand_id
1 'polypeptide(L)'
;ISSWDWVDVSSINNLADVHALYVGGEPLEKEARELFVKGTMADVRSNFQDLMTYCARDVQATHEVFQEQLPLFMERCPHPVTFAGMLEMGVSYLPVNGNWKRYLDDAQGIYEELQKEMKKSLMDLANDACQLLQEDRYKDDPWLWDLEWDTQEFKQKKQPAKKKDREVHAGAAEGAAQECPEGECGARRRFPGARGHPARGTRCSRRPTDPGPPSEEEELRVPESRACLERLKETVTLQPKRLQHLPGHPGWYRKLCPRLEDAEWVPGPSLISLQMRVTPKLMRLAWDGFPLHYSEKHGWGYLVPGRQDNLPREPSEAQGPLCPHRVIEHLYRQHCLEKGQEQPPGPEVAVDEELLVMDGSAVWKKVEELSRLEVDVEEKMDRADQDALLVSGVCRGDGAPSRPSFHHGNGPYNDVDIPGCWFFKLPHKDGNNNNVGSPFAKDFLPRMEDGTLRAAIGRTHGTRALEINKMISFWRNAHKRISSQMVVWLKKGELPRVITRHPDYNEEEDYGAILPQVVTAGTITRRAVEPTWLTASNARADRVGSELKAMVQVPPGYSLVGADVDSQELWIAAVLGEAHFTGMHGCTAFGWMTLQGKKSDATDLHSKTAATVGISREHAKIFNYGRIYGAGQPFAERLLMQFNHRLTQQQAREKAQQMYAVTKGIRRFHLTEDGEWLVKKLDLPVDRAEDGSVSAQDVQRIQREATKRSRSKKKWDVVHHRVWAGGTESEMFNKLESIALSPSPQTPVLGCHISRALEPAVAKGEFLTSRVNWVVQSSAVDYLHLMLVSMKWLFEEFDISGRFCISIHDEVRYLVQTQDRYRAALALQITNLLTRCMFAYKLGLQDLPQSVAFFSAVDIDQCLRKEVTMSCVTPSNPTGVEKRYGIPQGEALDIYQLLEITKGSLEK
;
A
#
# COMPACT_ATOMS: atom_id res chain seq x y z
N ILE A 1 -5.98 -23.38 -31.25
CA ILE A 1 -5.27 -24.03 -30.12
C ILE A 1 -5.12 -22.94 -29.07
N SER A 2 -5.68 -23.16 -27.89
CA SER A 2 -5.93 -22.13 -26.88
C SER A 2 -4.65 -21.58 -26.23
N SER A 3 -4.82 -20.48 -25.48
CA SER A 3 -3.81 -19.87 -24.60
C SER A 3 -3.73 -20.53 -23.22
N TRP A 4 -4.62 -21.49 -22.91
CA TRP A 4 -4.82 -22.03 -21.56
C TRP A 4 -3.91 -23.22 -21.19
N ASP A 5 -3.03 -23.69 -22.08
CA ASP A 5 -2.18 -24.88 -21.88
C ASP A 5 -1.26 -24.78 -20.62
N TRP A 6 -1.05 -23.58 -20.07
CA TRP A 6 -0.33 -23.36 -18.80
C TRP A 6 -1.16 -23.70 -17.55
N VAL A 7 -2.49 -23.73 -17.64
CA VAL A 7 -3.39 -24.14 -16.56
C VAL A 7 -3.22 -25.63 -16.28
N ASP A 8 -3.13 -26.46 -17.32
CA ASP A 8 -3.02 -27.92 -17.20
C ASP A 8 -1.70 -28.38 -16.53
N VAL A 9 -0.71 -27.49 -16.39
CA VAL A 9 0.58 -27.75 -15.72
C VAL A 9 0.80 -26.90 -14.46
N SER A 10 -0.27 -26.28 -13.93
CA SER A 10 -0.23 -25.49 -12.69
C SER A 10 -1.46 -25.73 -11.83
N SER A 11 -1.42 -25.28 -10.57
CA SER A 11 -2.54 -25.38 -9.64
C SER A 11 -2.62 -24.18 -8.71
N ILE A 12 -3.78 -23.99 -8.10
CA ILE A 12 -3.97 -22.98 -7.04
C ILE A 12 -3.18 -23.43 -5.81
N ASN A 13 -2.57 -22.48 -5.10
CA ASN A 13 -1.80 -22.74 -3.88
C ASN A 13 -2.68 -23.19 -2.69
N ASN A 14 -3.18 -24.43 -2.75
CA ASN A 14 -3.79 -25.17 -1.64
C ASN A 14 -3.54 -26.68 -1.82
N LEU A 15 -3.41 -27.41 -0.71
CA LEU A 15 -2.92 -28.79 -0.72
C LEU A 15 -3.72 -29.74 -1.63
N ALA A 16 -5.05 -29.63 -1.66
CA ALA A 16 -5.89 -30.54 -2.46
C ALA A 16 -5.61 -30.43 -3.97
N ASP A 17 -5.49 -29.20 -4.48
CA ASP A 17 -5.27 -28.96 -5.91
C ASP A 17 -3.81 -29.23 -6.32
N VAL A 18 -2.86 -29.17 -5.38
CA VAL A 18 -1.45 -29.58 -5.57
C VAL A 18 -1.30 -31.10 -5.50
N HIS A 19 -1.97 -31.78 -4.56
CA HIS A 19 -1.99 -33.24 -4.45
C HIS A 19 -2.65 -33.86 -5.69
N ALA A 20 -3.79 -33.32 -6.13
CA ALA A 20 -4.45 -33.76 -7.37
C ALA A 20 -3.57 -33.60 -8.64
N LEU A 21 -2.69 -32.59 -8.69
CA LEU A 21 -1.80 -32.34 -9.83
C LEU A 21 -0.58 -33.27 -9.88
N TYR A 22 -0.06 -33.70 -8.73
CA TYR A 22 1.21 -34.44 -8.65
C TYR A 22 1.12 -35.88 -8.17
N VAL A 23 0.14 -36.20 -7.32
CA VAL A 23 -0.09 -37.54 -6.75
C VAL A 23 -1.36 -38.16 -7.33
N GLY A 24 -2.43 -37.36 -7.42
CA GLY A 24 -3.77 -37.82 -7.80
C GLY A 24 -4.45 -38.66 -6.72
N GLY A 25 -5.65 -39.16 -7.02
CA GLY A 25 -6.45 -39.98 -6.11
C GLY A 25 -7.78 -39.33 -5.72
N GLU A 26 -8.32 -39.74 -4.57
CA GLU A 26 -9.56 -39.19 -4.03
C GLU A 26 -9.37 -37.74 -3.53
N PRO A 27 -10.35 -36.84 -3.72
CA PRO A 27 -10.23 -35.46 -3.26
C PRO A 27 -10.10 -35.36 -1.72
N LEU A 28 -9.17 -34.54 -1.25
CA LEU A 28 -9.04 -34.24 0.19
C LEU A 28 -10.30 -33.54 0.71
N GLU A 29 -10.96 -34.14 1.70
CA GLU A 29 -12.14 -33.63 2.41
C GLU A 29 -11.85 -32.25 3.01
N LYS A 30 -12.74 -31.26 2.79
CA LYS A 30 -12.50 -29.85 3.19
C LYS A 30 -13.39 -29.41 4.37
N GLU A 31 -14.44 -30.16 4.69
CA GLU A 31 -15.45 -29.83 5.70
C GLU A 31 -14.90 -29.90 7.14
N ALA A 32 -14.12 -30.94 7.47
CA ALA A 32 -13.59 -31.14 8.82
C ALA A 32 -12.74 -29.94 9.32
N ARG A 33 -12.06 -29.26 8.39
CA ARG A 33 -11.24 -28.07 8.66
C ARG A 33 -12.05 -26.87 9.18
N GLU A 34 -13.32 -26.72 8.78
CA GLU A 34 -14.17 -25.60 9.23
C GLU A 34 -14.31 -25.60 10.76
N LEU A 35 -14.32 -26.78 11.41
CA LEU A 35 -14.46 -26.88 12.86
C LEU A 35 -13.26 -26.29 13.61
N PHE A 36 -12.04 -26.38 13.06
CA PHE A 36 -10.85 -25.72 13.61
C PHE A 36 -10.85 -24.19 13.42
N VAL A 37 -11.59 -23.68 12.43
CA VAL A 37 -11.63 -22.25 12.08
C VAL A 37 -12.79 -21.51 12.75
N LYS A 38 -13.93 -22.18 12.95
CA LYS A 38 -15.19 -21.59 13.44
C LYS A 38 -15.74 -22.23 14.72
N GLY A 39 -15.33 -23.46 15.03
CA GLY A 39 -15.77 -24.20 16.21
C GLY A 39 -15.04 -23.78 17.49
N THR A 40 -15.55 -24.23 18.62
CA THR A 40 -14.93 -24.01 19.94
C THR A 40 -13.99 -25.16 20.32
N MET A 41 -13.18 -24.93 21.36
CA MET A 41 -12.35 -25.99 21.97
C MET A 41 -13.18 -27.16 22.54
N ALA A 42 -14.49 -26.98 22.77
CA ALA A 42 -15.39 -28.07 23.15
C ALA A 42 -15.77 -28.94 21.93
N ASP A 43 -16.02 -28.31 20.77
CA ASP A 43 -16.37 -29.01 19.52
C ASP A 43 -15.18 -29.78 18.95
N VAL A 44 -13.97 -29.23 19.09
CA VAL A 44 -12.71 -29.93 18.78
C VAL A 44 -12.50 -31.13 19.71
N ARG A 45 -12.98 -31.07 20.96
CA ARG A 45 -12.87 -32.18 21.93
C ARG A 45 -13.90 -33.28 21.66
N SER A 46 -15.13 -32.95 21.26
CA SER A 46 -16.16 -33.95 20.97
C SER A 46 -15.85 -34.74 19.69
N ASN A 47 -15.33 -34.08 18.65
CA ASN A 47 -15.00 -34.70 17.36
C ASN A 47 -13.50 -35.08 17.23
N PHE A 48 -12.78 -35.20 18.36
CA PHE A 48 -11.32 -35.28 18.39
C PHE A 48 -10.73 -36.38 17.49
N GLN A 49 -11.30 -37.58 17.51
CA GLN A 49 -10.76 -38.72 16.76
C GLN A 49 -10.83 -38.49 15.25
N ASP A 50 -11.94 -37.96 14.75
CA ASP A 50 -12.13 -37.70 13.31
C ASP A 50 -11.25 -36.54 12.86
N LEU A 51 -11.16 -35.47 13.67
CA LEU A 51 -10.31 -34.32 13.41
C LEU A 51 -8.82 -34.67 13.39
N MET A 52 -8.33 -35.49 14.32
CA MET A 52 -6.94 -35.95 14.32
C MET A 52 -6.66 -36.93 13.16
N THR A 53 -7.66 -37.72 12.74
CA THR A 53 -7.55 -38.57 11.55
C THR A 53 -7.48 -37.72 10.28
N TYR A 54 -8.27 -36.64 10.18
CA TYR A 54 -8.16 -35.64 9.12
C TYR A 54 -6.77 -34.99 9.11
N CYS A 55 -6.26 -34.49 10.26
CA CYS A 55 -4.92 -33.91 10.33
C CYS A 55 -3.81 -34.90 9.94
N ALA A 56 -3.94 -36.18 10.28
CA ALA A 56 -2.99 -37.22 9.87
C ALA A 56 -3.00 -37.43 8.35
N ARG A 57 -4.18 -37.43 7.70
CA ARG A 57 -4.33 -37.49 6.24
C ARG A 57 -3.74 -36.25 5.56
N ASP A 58 -3.99 -35.05 6.10
CA ASP A 58 -3.50 -33.76 5.56
C ASP A 58 -1.95 -33.71 5.62
N VAL A 59 -1.35 -34.21 6.70
CA VAL A 59 0.11 -34.39 6.82
C VAL A 59 0.64 -35.46 5.87
N GLN A 60 -0.06 -36.60 5.70
CA GLN A 60 0.34 -37.65 4.76
C GLN A 60 0.33 -37.13 3.32
N ALA A 61 -0.75 -36.47 2.88
CA ALA A 61 -0.85 -35.88 1.54
C ALA A 61 0.22 -34.80 1.31
N THR A 62 0.57 -34.01 2.33
CA THR A 62 1.69 -33.05 2.28
C THR A 62 3.03 -33.77 2.08
N HIS A 63 3.25 -34.91 2.75
CA HIS A 63 4.46 -35.72 2.58
C HIS A 63 4.54 -36.37 1.20
N GLU A 64 3.46 -36.95 0.69
CA GLU A 64 3.36 -37.52 -0.66
C GLU A 64 3.69 -36.47 -1.74
N VAL A 65 3.08 -35.27 -1.64
CA VAL A 65 3.42 -34.14 -2.51
C VAL A 65 4.90 -33.77 -2.41
N PHE A 66 5.48 -33.72 -1.19
CA PHE A 66 6.89 -33.40 -1.02
C PHE A 66 7.83 -34.46 -1.62
N GLN A 67 7.47 -35.74 -1.57
CA GLN A 67 8.25 -36.83 -2.18
C GLN A 67 8.32 -36.69 -3.71
N GLU A 68 7.24 -36.26 -4.36
CA GLU A 68 7.23 -36.00 -5.82
C GLU A 68 7.86 -34.64 -6.17
N GLN A 69 7.68 -33.60 -5.34
CA GLN A 69 8.25 -32.27 -5.61
C GLN A 69 9.76 -32.19 -5.41
N LEU A 70 10.34 -32.88 -4.42
CA LEU A 70 11.76 -32.72 -4.10
C LEU A 70 12.70 -33.14 -5.26
N PRO A 71 12.50 -34.29 -5.95
CA PRO A 71 13.29 -34.65 -7.13
C PRO A 71 13.13 -33.64 -8.28
N LEU A 72 11.91 -33.20 -8.56
CA LEU A 72 11.61 -32.21 -9.61
C LEU A 72 12.26 -30.84 -9.30
N PHE A 73 12.28 -30.44 -8.03
CA PHE A 73 12.98 -29.25 -7.58
C PHE A 73 14.50 -29.38 -7.79
N MET A 74 15.10 -30.52 -7.46
CA MET A 74 16.53 -30.75 -7.66
C MET A 74 16.92 -30.78 -9.15
N GLU A 75 16.04 -31.26 -10.04
CA GLU A 75 16.26 -31.21 -11.49
C GLU A 75 16.14 -29.76 -12.04
N ARG A 76 15.17 -28.99 -11.55
CA ARG A 76 14.93 -27.59 -11.98
C ARG A 76 15.89 -26.57 -11.34
N CYS A 77 16.44 -26.87 -10.16
CA CYS A 77 17.43 -26.06 -9.44
C CYS A 77 18.72 -26.87 -9.18
N PRO A 78 19.49 -27.21 -10.24
CA PRO A 78 20.54 -28.23 -10.19
C PRO A 78 21.77 -27.86 -9.35
N HIS A 79 21.91 -26.60 -8.94
CA HIS A 79 23.07 -26.14 -8.17
C HIS A 79 22.81 -26.26 -6.65
N PRO A 80 23.64 -26.99 -5.88
CA PRO A 80 23.35 -27.32 -4.48
C PRO A 80 23.27 -26.10 -3.55
N VAL A 81 23.95 -24.99 -3.90
CA VAL A 81 23.84 -23.69 -3.19
C VAL A 81 22.40 -23.20 -3.10
N THR A 82 21.55 -23.43 -4.11
CA THR A 82 20.14 -23.00 -4.07
C THR A 82 19.38 -23.73 -2.97
N PHE A 83 19.55 -25.04 -2.83
CA PHE A 83 18.92 -25.81 -1.76
C PHE A 83 19.51 -25.48 -0.38
N ALA A 84 20.84 -25.39 -0.28
CA ALA A 84 21.52 -25.04 0.97
C ALA A 84 21.18 -23.63 1.47
N GLY A 85 21.07 -22.65 0.56
CA GLY A 85 20.61 -21.30 0.88
C GLY A 85 19.17 -21.27 1.36
N MET A 86 18.25 -22.00 0.70
CA MET A 86 16.87 -22.13 1.15
C MET A 86 16.75 -22.80 2.53
N LEU A 87 17.61 -23.78 2.86
CA LEU A 87 17.66 -24.38 4.19
C LEU A 87 18.10 -23.36 5.26
N GLU A 88 19.12 -22.53 4.98
CA GLU A 88 19.55 -21.51 5.93
C GLU A 88 18.49 -20.40 6.10
N MET A 89 17.78 -20.03 5.02
CA MET A 89 16.64 -19.11 5.10
C MET A 89 15.50 -19.65 5.96
N GLY A 90 15.27 -20.97 5.93
CA GLY A 90 14.24 -21.65 6.71
C GLY A 90 14.51 -21.70 8.22
N VAL A 91 15.75 -21.46 8.67
CA VAL A 91 16.12 -21.46 10.10
C VAL A 91 16.27 -20.06 10.71
N SER A 92 15.71 -19.04 10.04
CA SER A 92 15.63 -17.65 10.54
C SER A 92 14.91 -17.54 11.89
N TYR A 93 15.37 -16.61 12.73
CA TYR A 93 14.71 -16.23 13.99
C TYR A 93 15.14 -14.83 14.40
N LEU A 94 14.26 -14.13 15.12
CA LEU A 94 14.47 -12.73 15.51
C LEU A 94 14.54 -12.64 17.05
N PRO A 95 15.68 -12.26 17.66
CA PRO A 95 15.76 -12.11 19.11
C PRO A 95 14.90 -10.94 19.60
N VAL A 96 14.22 -11.14 20.73
CA VAL A 96 13.40 -10.13 21.41
C VAL A 96 13.54 -10.24 22.92
N ASN A 97 13.19 -9.16 23.62
CA ASN A 97 13.12 -9.11 25.08
C ASN A 97 11.76 -8.54 25.53
N GLY A 98 11.59 -8.29 26.84
CA GLY A 98 10.37 -7.69 27.42
C GLY A 98 9.89 -6.39 26.76
N ASN A 99 10.77 -5.64 26.07
CA ASN A 99 10.37 -4.43 25.33
C ASN A 99 9.40 -4.73 24.19
N TRP A 100 9.34 -5.97 23.67
CA TRP A 100 8.33 -6.35 22.66
C TRP A 100 6.89 -6.17 23.16
N LYS A 101 6.61 -6.60 24.39
CA LYS A 101 5.28 -6.43 25.03
C LYS A 101 4.98 -4.94 25.20
N ARG A 102 5.92 -4.22 25.82
CA ARG A 102 5.87 -2.77 26.03
C ARG A 102 5.61 -1.98 24.74
N TYR A 103 6.27 -2.33 23.64
CA TYR A 103 6.06 -1.71 22.32
C TYR A 103 4.66 -1.95 21.76
N LEU A 104 4.11 -3.17 21.90
CA LEU A 104 2.73 -3.45 21.48
C LEU A 104 1.73 -2.59 22.27
N ASP A 105 1.89 -2.51 23.58
CA ASP A 105 1.02 -1.75 24.47
C ASP A 105 1.16 -0.23 24.23
N ASP A 106 2.39 0.28 24.11
CA ASP A 106 2.71 1.68 23.81
C ASP A 106 2.14 2.12 22.45
N ALA A 107 2.34 1.31 21.40
CA ALA A 107 1.86 1.62 20.05
C ALA A 107 0.32 1.52 19.94
N GLN A 108 -0.29 0.55 20.62
CA GLN A 108 -1.75 0.43 20.69
C GLN A 108 -2.39 1.58 21.51
N GLY A 109 -1.80 1.95 22.64
CA GLY A 109 -2.25 3.07 23.47
C GLY A 109 -2.24 4.39 22.71
N ILE A 110 -1.10 4.74 22.09
CA ILE A 110 -0.96 5.95 21.28
C ILE A 110 -1.88 5.93 20.05
N TYR A 111 -2.08 4.78 19.41
CA TYR A 111 -3.07 4.62 18.33
C TYR A 111 -4.49 4.96 18.80
N GLU A 112 -4.89 4.47 19.97
CA GLU A 112 -6.21 4.76 20.52
C GLU A 112 -6.38 6.21 21.01
N GLU A 113 -5.37 6.79 21.64
CA GLU A 113 -5.38 8.20 22.04
C GLU A 113 -5.53 9.11 20.81
N LEU A 114 -4.75 8.86 19.76
CA LEU A 114 -4.88 9.55 18.49
C LEU A 114 -6.26 9.33 17.84
N GLN A 115 -6.83 8.12 17.91
CA GLN A 115 -8.22 7.90 17.47
C GLN A 115 -9.24 8.70 18.29
N LYS A 116 -9.06 8.80 19.61
CA LYS A 116 -9.92 9.60 20.50
C LYS A 116 -9.78 11.10 20.19
N GLU A 117 -8.57 11.60 19.96
CA GLU A 117 -8.27 12.99 19.55
C GLU A 117 -8.89 13.34 18.19
N MET A 118 -8.72 12.47 17.19
CA MET A 118 -9.30 12.62 15.86
C MET A 118 -10.81 12.58 15.90
N LYS A 119 -11.40 11.61 16.63
CA LYS A 119 -12.85 11.49 16.79
C LYS A 119 -13.44 12.74 17.45
N LYS A 120 -12.78 13.29 18.47
CA LYS A 120 -13.15 14.58 19.07
C LYS A 120 -13.06 15.73 18.05
N SER A 121 -11.96 15.84 17.31
CA SER A 121 -11.80 16.90 16.29
C SER A 121 -12.85 16.82 15.19
N LEU A 122 -13.32 15.61 14.83
CA LEU A 122 -14.44 15.42 13.92
C LEU A 122 -15.80 15.78 14.55
N MET A 123 -16.01 15.49 15.85
CA MET A 123 -17.20 15.96 16.57
C MET A 123 -17.25 17.48 16.61
N ASP A 124 -16.13 18.13 16.95
CA ASP A 124 -16.02 19.60 17.04
C ASP A 124 -16.33 20.24 15.68
N LEU A 125 -15.79 19.71 14.58
CA LEU A 125 -16.15 20.14 13.21
C LEU A 125 -17.64 19.93 12.86
N ALA A 126 -18.26 18.86 13.33
CA ALA A 126 -19.69 18.62 13.13
C ALA A 126 -20.57 19.57 13.97
N ASN A 127 -20.15 19.91 15.19
CA ASN A 127 -20.79 20.90 16.06
C ASN A 127 -20.70 22.31 15.44
N ASP A 128 -19.51 22.71 14.99
CA ASP A 128 -19.25 23.97 14.27
C ASP A 128 -20.09 24.08 13.00
N ALA A 129 -20.15 23.02 12.19
CA ALA A 129 -20.97 23.00 10.99
C ALA A 129 -22.46 23.14 11.34
N CYS A 130 -22.96 22.48 12.39
CA CYS A 130 -24.36 22.57 12.78
C CYS A 130 -24.80 24.00 13.17
N GLN A 131 -23.87 24.86 13.62
CA GLN A 131 -24.16 26.27 13.91
C GLN A 131 -24.52 27.08 12.64
N LEU A 132 -24.09 26.65 11.45
CA LEU A 132 -24.38 27.32 10.16
C LEU A 132 -25.84 27.22 9.71
N LEU A 133 -26.68 26.47 10.43
CA LEU A 133 -28.14 26.53 10.32
C LEU A 133 -28.71 27.86 10.82
N GLN A 134 -27.99 28.58 11.68
CA GLN A 134 -28.34 29.95 12.06
C GLN A 134 -28.06 30.89 10.88
N GLU A 135 -29.03 31.76 10.58
CA GLU A 135 -28.96 32.75 9.49
C GLU A 135 -28.76 32.13 8.09
N ASP A 136 -29.08 30.85 7.90
CA ASP A 136 -28.93 30.11 6.63
C ASP A 136 -27.50 30.09 6.03
N ARG A 137 -26.49 30.39 6.84
CA ARG A 137 -25.09 30.59 6.41
C ARG A 137 -24.42 29.37 5.76
N TYR A 138 -25.03 28.19 5.88
CA TYR A 138 -24.62 26.99 5.15
C TYR A 138 -24.78 27.10 3.63
N LYS A 139 -25.65 28.00 3.12
CA LYS A 139 -25.92 28.18 1.69
C LYS A 139 -24.73 28.77 0.93
N ASP A 140 -23.95 29.62 1.58
CA ASP A 140 -22.73 30.22 1.03
C ASP A 140 -21.50 29.29 1.11
N ASP A 141 -21.62 28.12 1.76
CA ASP A 141 -20.51 27.23 2.09
C ASP A 141 -20.27 26.15 1.02
N PRO A 142 -19.16 26.19 0.24
CA PRO A 142 -18.96 25.31 -0.91
C PRO A 142 -18.91 23.80 -0.63
N TRP A 143 -18.73 23.40 0.63
CA TRP A 143 -18.69 21.99 1.03
C TRP A 143 -19.98 21.48 1.66
N LEU A 144 -20.85 22.38 2.13
CA LEU A 144 -21.96 22.03 3.03
C LEU A 144 -23.35 22.43 2.49
N TRP A 145 -23.43 23.25 1.43
CA TRP A 145 -24.68 23.71 0.81
C TRP A 145 -25.62 22.58 0.36
N ASP A 146 -25.07 21.42 -0.01
CA ASP A 146 -25.76 20.26 -0.59
C ASP A 146 -26.08 19.14 0.42
N LEU A 147 -26.06 19.43 1.73
CA LEU A 147 -26.40 18.47 2.80
C LEU A 147 -27.89 18.54 3.20
N GLU A 148 -28.37 17.49 3.88
CA GLU A 148 -29.75 17.41 4.41
C GLU A 148 -29.96 18.36 5.62
N TRP A 149 -30.21 19.64 5.36
CA TRP A 149 -30.41 20.65 6.40
C TRP A 149 -31.80 20.61 7.06
N ASP A 150 -32.75 19.83 6.53
CA ASP A 150 -34.11 19.75 7.02
C ASP A 150 -34.21 19.36 8.51
N THR A 151 -34.94 20.17 9.27
CA THR A 151 -35.23 19.92 10.69
C THR A 151 -36.56 19.17 10.86
N GLN A 152 -36.73 18.47 11.97
CA GLN A 152 -38.02 17.81 12.27
C GLN A 152 -38.96 18.75 13.03
N GLU A 153 -40.13 18.99 12.45
CA GLU A 153 -41.25 19.66 13.13
C GLU A 153 -41.70 18.90 14.39
N PHE A 154 -41.99 19.65 15.46
CA PHE A 154 -42.56 19.10 16.69
C PHE A 154 -44.03 18.67 16.50
N LYS A 155 -44.32 17.38 16.65
CA LYS A 155 -45.68 16.84 16.54
C LYS A 155 -46.25 16.55 17.93
N GLN A 156 -46.97 17.54 18.47
CA GLN A 156 -47.68 17.48 19.76
C GLN A 156 -48.74 16.37 19.80
N LYS A 157 -49.16 15.98 21.02
CA LYS A 157 -50.30 15.08 21.23
C LYS A 157 -51.61 15.78 20.81
N LYS A 158 -52.17 15.40 19.65
CA LYS A 158 -53.56 15.76 19.31
C LYS A 158 -54.49 15.33 20.46
N GLN A 159 -55.42 16.20 20.86
CA GLN A 159 -56.48 15.83 21.79
C GLN A 159 -57.22 14.59 21.29
N PRO A 160 -57.67 13.68 22.18
CA PRO A 160 -58.65 12.67 21.80
C PRO A 160 -59.92 13.40 21.38
N ALA A 161 -60.26 13.35 20.10
CA ALA A 161 -61.52 13.89 19.61
C ALA A 161 -62.65 13.16 20.36
N LYS A 162 -63.46 13.90 21.13
CA LYS A 162 -64.61 13.33 21.84
C LYS A 162 -65.48 12.60 20.82
N LYS A 163 -65.53 11.26 20.90
CA LYS A 163 -66.59 10.52 20.23
C LYS A 163 -67.91 11.08 20.74
N LYS A 164 -68.82 11.38 19.81
CA LYS A 164 -70.16 11.84 20.15
C LYS A 164 -70.92 10.62 20.64
N ASP A 165 -70.97 10.44 21.97
CA ASP A 165 -71.61 9.28 22.58
C ASP A 165 -73.05 9.15 22.10
N ARG A 166 -73.39 7.95 21.63
CA ARG A 166 -74.77 7.51 21.43
C ARG A 166 -75.10 6.59 22.60
N GLU A 167 -76.13 6.95 23.34
CA GLU A 167 -76.64 6.14 24.45
C GLU A 167 -77.09 4.77 23.94
N VAL A 168 -76.56 3.71 24.54
CA VAL A 168 -77.12 2.35 24.49
C VAL A 168 -76.96 1.75 25.88
N HIS A 169 -78.01 1.09 26.37
CA HIS A 169 -78.05 0.51 27.73
C HIS A 169 -77.05 -0.64 27.92
N ALA A 170 -76.71 -0.88 29.19
CA ALA A 170 -75.92 -2.03 29.61
C ALA A 170 -76.68 -3.36 29.45
N GLY A 171 -75.94 -4.41 29.07
CA GLY A 171 -76.31 -5.82 29.05
C GLY A 171 -75.05 -6.66 29.28
N ALA A 172 -75.18 -7.89 29.78
CA ALA A 172 -74.09 -8.62 30.43
C ALA A 172 -73.58 -9.87 29.67
N ALA A 173 -72.51 -10.45 30.22
CA ALA A 173 -72.03 -11.85 30.12
C ALA A 173 -70.91 -12.24 29.12
N GLU A 174 -69.81 -12.75 29.73
CA GLU A 174 -69.05 -13.98 29.41
C GLU A 174 -68.22 -14.18 28.12
N GLY A 175 -67.07 -14.89 28.26
CA GLY A 175 -66.40 -15.65 27.19
C GLY A 175 -64.85 -15.64 27.15
N ALA A 176 -64.20 -16.72 27.65
CA ALA A 176 -62.85 -17.28 27.32
C ALA A 176 -61.61 -16.34 27.17
N ALA A 177 -60.50 -16.56 27.91
CA ALA A 177 -59.33 -17.44 27.62
C ALA A 177 -58.54 -17.05 26.33
N GLN A 178 -57.21 -17.15 26.18
CA GLN A 178 -56.13 -17.97 26.78
C GLN A 178 -54.77 -17.25 26.44
N GLU A 179 -53.57 -17.41 27.04
CA GLU A 179 -53.02 -18.29 28.09
C GLU A 179 -51.75 -17.67 28.79
N CYS A 180 -50.91 -18.53 29.37
CA CYS A 180 -49.69 -18.51 30.20
C CYS A 180 -48.34 -18.20 29.46
N PRO A 181 -47.13 -18.37 30.08
CA PRO A 181 -46.73 -18.70 31.48
C PRO A 181 -46.05 -17.51 32.21
N GLU A 182 -45.91 -17.43 33.55
CA GLU A 182 -45.30 -18.32 34.57
C GLU A 182 -43.76 -18.50 34.45
N GLY A 183 -42.98 -18.45 35.53
CA GLY A 183 -43.35 -18.18 36.94
C GLY A 183 -42.13 -18.15 37.90
N GLU A 184 -42.43 -18.01 39.20
CA GLU A 184 -41.57 -18.25 40.39
C GLU A 184 -40.21 -17.51 40.49
N CYS A 185 -39.72 -17.06 41.65
CA CYS A 185 -39.72 -17.70 42.97
C CYS A 185 -39.73 -16.67 44.12
N GLY A 186 -39.99 -17.12 45.35
CA GLY A 186 -40.08 -16.26 46.54
C GLY A 186 -39.18 -16.66 47.72
N ALA A 187 -39.54 -16.15 48.89
CA ALA A 187 -39.08 -16.53 50.23
C ALA A 187 -37.66 -16.11 50.72
N ARG A 188 -37.70 -15.11 51.63
CA ARG A 188 -37.06 -15.10 52.97
C ARG A 188 -35.53 -15.33 53.10
N ARG A 189 -34.88 -14.34 53.72
CA ARG A 189 -34.04 -14.51 54.94
C ARG A 189 -34.11 -13.26 55.82
N ARG A 190 -33.77 -13.39 57.11
CA ARG A 190 -33.79 -12.33 58.15
C ARG A 190 -32.45 -12.28 58.90
N PHE A 191 -32.24 -11.19 59.64
CA PHE A 191 -31.30 -11.03 60.78
C PHE A 191 -29.80 -10.79 60.42
N PRO A 192 -28.95 -10.26 61.36
CA PRO A 192 -29.08 -8.88 61.85
C PRO A 192 -27.76 -8.10 62.17
N GLY A 193 -27.81 -6.76 62.08
CA GLY A 193 -27.46 -5.85 63.19
C GLY A 193 -25.99 -5.51 63.57
N ALA A 194 -25.69 -4.21 63.57
CA ALA A 194 -24.74 -3.50 64.45
C ALA A 194 -25.32 -2.06 64.67
N ARG A 195 -25.47 -1.49 65.88
CA ARG A 195 -24.45 -0.96 66.82
C ARG A 195 -23.47 0.03 66.16
N GLY A 196 -23.38 1.32 66.52
CA GLY A 196 -24.27 2.18 67.31
C GLY A 196 -23.57 3.30 68.10
N HIS A 197 -23.88 4.58 67.79
CA HIS A 197 -23.56 5.81 68.57
C HIS A 197 -22.08 6.18 68.80
N PRO A 198 -21.76 7.43 69.25
CA PRO A 198 -22.39 8.74 68.97
C PRO A 198 -21.36 9.85 68.60
N ALA A 199 -21.86 11.03 68.19
CA ALA A 199 -21.09 12.28 68.22
C ALA A 199 -21.95 13.44 68.77
N ARG A 200 -21.36 14.28 69.64
CA ARG A 200 -21.94 15.56 70.12
C ARG A 200 -21.64 16.64 69.06
N GLY A 201 -22.59 17.48 68.65
CA GLY A 201 -22.89 18.79 69.29
C GLY A 201 -22.39 19.93 68.38
N THR A 202 -22.89 21.17 68.40
CA THR A 202 -23.72 21.86 69.41
C THR A 202 -24.44 23.10 68.81
N ARG A 203 -25.69 23.40 69.23
CA ARG A 203 -26.50 24.64 68.99
C ARG A 203 -26.97 24.89 67.52
N CYS A 204 -28.06 25.61 67.26
CA CYS A 204 -29.00 26.32 68.16
C CYS A 204 -30.49 26.24 67.73
N SER A 205 -31.36 26.77 68.60
CA SER A 205 -32.85 26.87 68.56
C SER A 205 -33.47 27.41 67.24
N ARG A 206 -34.77 27.22 66.92
CA ARG A 206 -35.99 26.99 67.76
C ARG A 206 -36.97 26.00 67.10
N ARG A 207 -37.85 25.38 67.90
CA ARG A 207 -39.09 24.73 67.43
C ARG A 207 -40.26 25.73 67.41
N PRO A 208 -41.07 25.80 66.34
CA PRO A 208 -42.49 26.12 66.42
C PRO A 208 -43.29 24.93 66.99
N THR A 209 -44.53 25.17 67.40
CA THR A 209 -45.47 24.13 67.86
C THR A 209 -46.02 23.29 66.72
N ASP A 210 -46.40 22.06 67.06
CA ASP A 210 -47.13 21.12 66.21
C ASP A 210 -48.55 21.68 65.91
N PRO A 211 -48.95 21.90 64.64
CA PRO A 211 -50.33 22.22 64.31
C PRO A 211 -51.17 20.94 64.36
N GLY A 212 -52.26 20.97 65.13
CA GLY A 212 -53.24 19.88 65.12
C GLY A 212 -53.89 19.70 63.73
N PRO A 213 -54.60 18.57 63.50
CA PRO A 213 -55.29 18.35 62.23
C PRO A 213 -56.27 19.51 61.94
N PRO A 214 -56.36 19.99 60.69
CA PRO A 214 -57.24 21.10 60.33
C PRO A 214 -58.71 20.73 60.50
N SER A 215 -59.57 21.73 60.69
CA SER A 215 -61.01 21.56 60.72
C SER A 215 -61.58 21.30 59.31
N GLU A 216 -62.76 20.68 59.25
CA GLU A 216 -63.43 20.27 58.01
C GLU A 216 -63.71 21.43 57.02
N GLU A 217 -63.62 22.69 57.46
CA GLU A 217 -63.77 23.88 56.62
C GLU A 217 -62.52 24.22 55.77
N GLU A 218 -61.33 23.72 56.11
CA GLU A 218 -60.13 23.92 55.28
C GLU A 218 -60.02 22.92 54.10
N GLU A 219 -60.65 21.73 54.18
CA GLU A 219 -60.65 20.75 53.08
C GLU A 219 -61.40 21.25 51.82
N LEU A 220 -62.27 22.25 51.97
CA LEU A 220 -63.03 22.87 50.88
C LEU A 220 -62.22 23.83 50.01
N ARG A 221 -60.97 24.16 50.38
CA ARG A 221 -60.02 24.78 49.45
C ARG A 221 -59.27 23.70 48.69
N VAL A 222 -59.51 23.62 47.37
CA VAL A 222 -58.68 22.81 46.46
C VAL A 222 -57.21 23.18 46.71
N PRO A 223 -56.34 22.24 47.16
CA PRO A 223 -54.97 22.58 47.52
C PRO A 223 -54.25 23.21 46.32
N GLU A 224 -53.42 24.22 46.56
CA GLU A 224 -52.68 24.90 45.47
C GLU A 224 -51.82 23.91 44.68
N SER A 225 -51.30 22.88 45.34
CA SER A 225 -50.62 21.73 44.75
C SER A 225 -51.52 20.96 43.78
N ARG A 226 -52.79 20.73 44.13
CA ARG A 226 -53.80 20.04 43.29
C ARG A 226 -54.25 20.92 42.12
N ALA A 227 -54.45 22.22 42.33
CA ALA A 227 -54.71 23.19 41.27
C ALA A 227 -53.48 23.42 40.35
N CYS A 228 -52.26 23.24 40.86
CA CYS A 228 -51.05 23.16 40.05
C CYS A 228 -50.99 21.84 39.26
N LEU A 229 -51.40 20.72 39.87
CA LEU A 229 -51.42 19.40 39.22
C LEU A 229 -52.46 19.31 38.09
N GLU A 230 -53.64 19.93 38.22
CA GLU A 230 -54.58 20.05 37.10
C GLU A 230 -54.04 20.95 35.98
N ARG A 231 -53.43 22.11 36.28
CA ARG A 231 -52.72 22.92 35.27
C ARG A 231 -51.58 22.14 34.59
N LEU A 232 -50.85 21.31 35.34
CA LEU A 232 -49.82 20.43 34.78
C LEU A 232 -50.42 19.33 33.88
N LYS A 233 -51.58 18.75 34.25
CA LYS A 233 -52.34 17.82 33.40
C LYS A 233 -52.82 18.49 32.11
N GLU A 234 -53.26 19.75 32.15
CA GLU A 234 -53.58 20.53 30.94
C GLU A 234 -52.34 20.63 30.02
N THR A 235 -51.15 20.92 30.58
CA THR A 235 -49.90 20.94 29.82
C THR A 235 -49.42 19.58 29.30
N VAL A 236 -50.01 18.44 29.71
CA VAL A 236 -49.71 17.13 29.09
C VAL A 236 -50.08 17.11 27.60
N THR A 237 -51.02 17.96 27.16
CA THR A 237 -51.35 18.17 25.75
C THR A 237 -50.20 18.78 24.94
N LEU A 238 -49.34 19.59 25.58
CA LEU A 238 -48.17 20.23 24.96
C LEU A 238 -46.99 19.27 24.80
N GLN A 239 -47.02 18.09 25.43
CA GLN A 239 -45.96 17.10 25.27
C GLN A 239 -45.88 16.55 23.83
N PRO A 240 -44.67 16.23 23.33
CA PRO A 240 -44.50 15.51 22.07
C PRO A 240 -45.28 14.19 22.05
N LYS A 241 -45.85 13.83 20.89
CA LYS A 241 -46.56 12.55 20.72
C LYS A 241 -45.64 11.33 20.82
N ARG A 242 -44.36 11.51 20.47
CA ARG A 242 -43.24 10.58 20.65
C ARG A 242 -42.01 11.42 20.97
N LEU A 243 -41.07 10.91 21.77
CA LEU A 243 -39.76 11.55 21.91
C LEU A 243 -39.08 11.57 20.53
N GLN A 244 -38.86 12.76 19.99
CA GLN A 244 -38.12 12.96 18.74
C GLN A 244 -36.62 13.02 19.04
N HIS A 245 -35.80 12.43 18.18
CA HIS A 245 -34.35 12.40 18.35
C HIS A 245 -33.75 13.72 17.88
N LEU A 246 -33.22 14.51 18.82
CA LEU A 246 -32.58 15.82 18.62
C LEU A 246 -33.38 16.77 17.70
N PRO A 247 -34.64 17.12 18.03
CA PRO A 247 -35.43 18.06 17.24
C PRO A 247 -34.72 19.42 17.07
N GLY A 248 -35.06 20.14 16.01
CA GLY A 248 -34.38 21.39 15.61
C GLY A 248 -33.00 21.21 14.95
N HIS A 249 -32.41 20.02 14.95
CA HIS A 249 -31.13 19.75 14.29
C HIS A 249 -31.33 19.22 12.85
N PRO A 250 -30.36 19.43 11.93
CA PRO A 250 -30.47 18.99 10.54
C PRO A 250 -30.40 17.46 10.40
N GLY A 251 -30.94 16.93 9.29
CA GLY A 251 -31.01 15.49 9.00
C GLY A 251 -29.65 14.78 9.03
N TRP A 252 -28.63 15.41 8.44
CA TRP A 252 -27.27 14.85 8.40
C TRP A 252 -26.64 14.76 9.80
N TYR A 253 -26.84 15.75 10.67
CA TYR A 253 -26.24 15.79 12.02
C TYR A 253 -26.92 14.78 12.95
N ARG A 254 -28.25 14.65 12.87
CA ARG A 254 -28.99 13.64 13.65
C ARG A 254 -28.54 12.21 13.34
N LYS A 255 -28.12 11.91 12.11
CA LYS A 255 -27.51 10.62 11.72
C LYS A 255 -26.13 10.36 12.34
N LEU A 256 -25.47 11.36 12.91
CA LEU A 256 -24.17 11.23 13.59
C LEU A 256 -24.29 11.02 15.10
N CYS A 257 -25.48 11.22 15.69
CA CYS A 257 -25.69 11.12 17.13
C CYS A 257 -26.36 9.79 17.51
N PRO A 258 -25.92 9.08 18.56
CA PRO A 258 -26.64 7.92 19.08
C PRO A 258 -27.99 8.33 19.67
N ARG A 259 -28.91 7.37 19.79
CA ARG A 259 -30.21 7.55 20.44
C ARG A 259 -30.09 7.36 21.94
N LEU A 260 -30.93 8.04 22.70
CA LEU A 260 -30.98 7.94 24.16
C LEU A 260 -31.38 6.53 24.66
N GLU A 261 -31.83 5.67 23.75
CA GLU A 261 -32.21 4.28 23.96
C GLU A 261 -31.04 3.30 23.72
N ASP A 262 -29.90 3.77 23.18
CA ASP A 262 -28.74 2.93 22.84
C ASP A 262 -27.82 2.73 24.06
N ALA A 263 -27.31 1.50 24.28
CA ALA A 263 -26.47 1.17 25.43
C ALA A 263 -25.11 1.88 25.46
N GLU A 264 -24.62 2.34 24.30
CA GLU A 264 -23.38 3.12 24.15
C GLU A 264 -23.65 4.63 23.97
N TRP A 265 -24.75 5.15 24.51
CA TRP A 265 -25.10 6.57 24.32
C TRP A 265 -24.04 7.52 24.91
N VAL A 266 -23.51 8.39 24.05
CA VAL A 266 -22.58 9.48 24.38
C VAL A 266 -23.11 10.77 23.78
N PRO A 267 -23.12 11.91 24.51
CA PRO A 267 -23.53 13.20 23.98
C PRO A 267 -22.81 13.63 22.69
N GLY A 268 -23.54 14.28 21.79
CA GLY A 268 -23.00 14.83 20.54
C GLY A 268 -22.89 13.82 19.39
N PRO A 269 -22.24 14.22 18.27
CA PRO A 269 -22.16 13.45 17.02
C PRO A 269 -21.14 12.31 17.09
N SER A 270 -21.29 11.42 18.08
CA SER A 270 -20.31 10.40 18.43
C SER A 270 -20.24 9.18 17.51
N LEU A 271 -21.05 9.10 16.47
CA LEU A 271 -20.98 8.08 15.41
C LEU A 271 -20.10 8.50 14.21
N ILE A 272 -19.57 9.74 14.19
CA ILE A 272 -18.76 10.24 13.08
C ILE A 272 -17.47 9.42 12.87
N SER A 273 -17.16 9.11 11.61
CA SER A 273 -15.94 8.41 11.21
C SER A 273 -15.47 8.80 9.81
N LEU A 274 -14.19 8.53 9.49
CA LEU A 274 -13.60 8.76 8.17
C LEU A 274 -14.24 7.96 7.02
N GLN A 275 -15.06 6.94 7.32
CA GLN A 275 -15.78 6.17 6.29
C GLN A 275 -17.06 6.88 5.82
N MET A 276 -17.58 7.85 6.57
CA MET A 276 -18.84 8.53 6.24
C MET A 276 -18.64 9.58 5.15
N ARG A 277 -19.55 9.62 4.15
CA ARG A 277 -19.49 10.58 3.03
C ARG A 277 -19.53 12.05 3.47
N VAL A 278 -20.06 12.34 4.66
CA VAL A 278 -20.12 13.71 5.21
C VAL A 278 -18.78 14.19 5.77
N THR A 279 -17.87 13.28 6.16
CA THR A 279 -16.63 13.63 6.87
C THR A 279 -15.63 14.44 6.02
N PRO A 280 -15.37 14.14 4.73
CA PRO A 280 -14.56 15.00 3.86
C PRO A 280 -15.12 16.43 3.68
N LYS A 281 -16.44 16.58 3.75
CA LYS A 281 -17.13 17.87 3.64
C LYS A 281 -17.01 18.69 4.92
N LEU A 282 -17.23 18.07 6.08
CA LEU A 282 -17.02 18.70 7.40
C LEU A 282 -15.56 19.13 7.62
N MET A 283 -14.61 18.32 7.13
CA MET A 283 -13.18 18.67 7.11
C MET A 283 -12.80 19.68 6.02
N ARG A 284 -13.74 20.09 5.16
CA ARG A 284 -13.57 21.05 4.06
C ARG A 284 -12.36 20.72 3.17
N LEU A 285 -12.26 19.46 2.75
CA LEU A 285 -11.13 19.00 1.96
C LEU A 285 -11.12 19.63 0.56
N ALA A 286 -9.95 20.10 0.12
CA ALA A 286 -9.71 20.67 -1.19
C ALA A 286 -8.64 19.89 -1.95
N TRP A 287 -8.82 19.80 -3.27
CA TRP A 287 -7.86 19.27 -4.24
C TRP A 287 -7.26 20.41 -5.05
N ASP A 288 -5.98 20.71 -4.85
CA ASP A 288 -5.20 21.76 -5.53
C ASP A 288 -5.90 23.14 -5.53
N GLY A 289 -6.65 23.43 -4.45
CA GLY A 289 -7.43 24.65 -4.23
C GLY A 289 -8.95 24.50 -4.42
N PHE A 290 -9.43 23.45 -5.10
CA PHE A 290 -10.84 23.24 -5.42
C PHE A 290 -11.57 22.37 -4.38
N PRO A 291 -12.82 22.67 -3.98
CA PRO A 291 -13.54 21.91 -2.96
C PRO A 291 -13.88 20.49 -3.46
N LEU A 292 -13.70 19.48 -2.60
CA LEU A 292 -14.15 18.11 -2.88
C LEU A 292 -15.68 18.00 -2.84
N HIS A 293 -16.23 17.27 -3.82
CA HIS A 293 -17.65 16.94 -3.94
C HIS A 293 -17.82 15.45 -4.30
N TYR A 294 -18.99 14.87 -4.00
CA TYR A 294 -19.28 13.46 -4.22
C TYR A 294 -20.45 13.29 -5.20
N SER A 295 -20.18 12.69 -6.35
CA SER A 295 -21.20 12.29 -7.33
C SER A 295 -21.55 10.81 -7.13
N GLU A 296 -22.84 10.46 -7.18
CA GLU A 296 -23.27 9.06 -7.05
C GLU A 296 -22.78 8.17 -8.21
N LYS A 297 -22.62 8.74 -9.41
CA LYS A 297 -22.13 8.02 -10.60
C LYS A 297 -20.61 7.88 -10.62
N HIS A 298 -19.89 8.97 -10.33
CA HIS A 298 -18.44 9.08 -10.55
C HIS A 298 -17.59 9.00 -9.27
N GLY A 299 -18.24 8.97 -8.09
CA GLY A 299 -17.57 8.95 -6.79
C GLY A 299 -17.02 10.33 -6.39
N TRP A 300 -15.90 10.33 -5.66
CA TRP A 300 -15.25 11.58 -5.24
C TRP A 300 -14.56 12.32 -6.39
N GLY A 301 -14.78 13.63 -6.43
CA GLY A 301 -14.17 14.58 -7.35
C GLY A 301 -14.06 15.97 -6.73
N TYR A 302 -13.79 16.98 -7.55
CA TYR A 302 -13.68 18.38 -7.15
C TYR A 302 -14.37 19.32 -8.13
N LEU A 303 -14.75 20.51 -7.66
CA LEU A 303 -15.52 21.50 -8.43
C LEU A 303 -14.63 22.64 -8.94
N VAL A 304 -14.54 22.78 -10.26
CA VAL A 304 -13.80 23.86 -10.92
C VAL A 304 -14.80 24.94 -11.37
N PRO A 305 -14.67 26.20 -10.92
CA PRO A 305 -15.64 27.26 -11.21
C PRO A 305 -15.45 27.85 -12.63
N GLY A 306 -16.44 28.61 -13.10
CA GLY A 306 -16.36 29.38 -14.34
C GLY A 306 -17.18 28.81 -15.51
N ARG A 307 -18.00 27.77 -15.26
CA ARG A 307 -18.89 27.21 -16.28
C ARG A 307 -20.07 28.16 -16.52
N GLN A 308 -20.27 28.60 -17.75
CA GLN A 308 -21.30 29.58 -18.10
C GLN A 308 -22.52 28.96 -18.80
N ASP A 309 -22.37 27.79 -19.42
CA ASP A 309 -23.41 27.11 -20.19
C ASP A 309 -24.56 26.55 -19.34
N ASN A 310 -24.37 26.38 -18.03
CA ASN A 310 -25.37 25.84 -17.10
C ASN A 310 -25.83 26.83 -16.00
N LEU A 311 -25.61 28.14 -16.19
CA LEU A 311 -26.14 29.16 -15.29
C LEU A 311 -27.62 29.44 -15.64
N PRO A 312 -28.56 29.34 -14.66
CA PRO A 312 -29.95 29.66 -14.91
C PRO A 312 -30.11 31.16 -15.22
N ARG A 313 -30.90 31.48 -16.26
CA ARG A 313 -31.09 32.87 -16.71
C ARG A 313 -31.91 33.72 -15.74
N GLU A 314 -32.77 33.09 -14.93
CA GLU A 314 -33.46 33.71 -13.79
C GLU A 314 -33.49 32.71 -12.61
N PRO A 315 -33.42 33.18 -11.35
CA PRO A 315 -33.48 32.31 -10.17
C PRO A 315 -34.91 31.81 -9.92
N SER A 316 -35.16 30.52 -10.18
CA SER A 316 -36.42 29.87 -9.81
C SER A 316 -36.43 29.49 -8.33
N GLU A 317 -37.41 29.99 -7.58
CA GLU A 317 -37.61 29.69 -6.15
C GLU A 317 -37.96 28.21 -5.87
N ALA A 318 -38.26 27.43 -6.91
CA ALA A 318 -38.71 26.04 -6.80
C ALA A 318 -37.59 24.99 -6.74
N GLN A 319 -36.32 25.41 -6.67
CA GLN A 319 -35.15 24.53 -6.54
C GLN A 319 -34.30 24.92 -5.32
N GLY A 320 -33.54 23.96 -4.79
CA GLY A 320 -32.73 24.15 -3.58
C GLY A 320 -31.60 25.18 -3.72
N PRO A 321 -30.82 25.44 -2.64
CA PRO A 321 -29.75 26.43 -2.67
C PRO A 321 -28.77 26.16 -3.81
N LEU A 322 -28.54 27.18 -4.65
CA LEU A 322 -27.64 27.10 -5.79
C LEU A 322 -26.18 27.04 -5.34
N CYS A 323 -25.34 26.32 -6.09
CA CYS A 323 -23.92 26.19 -5.80
C CYS A 323 -23.22 27.57 -5.71
N PRO A 324 -22.48 27.86 -4.62
CA PRO A 324 -21.79 29.14 -4.40
C PRO A 324 -20.50 29.26 -5.25
N HIS A 325 -20.61 29.08 -6.57
CA HIS A 325 -19.51 29.07 -7.54
C HIS A 325 -18.59 30.31 -7.47
N ARG A 326 -19.11 31.49 -7.10
CA ARG A 326 -18.32 32.71 -6.88
C ARG A 326 -17.40 32.62 -5.66
N VAL A 327 -17.83 31.92 -4.60
CA VAL A 327 -17.01 31.66 -3.41
C VAL A 327 -15.90 30.67 -3.77
N ILE A 328 -16.22 29.65 -4.58
CA ILE A 328 -15.23 28.70 -5.12
C ILE A 328 -14.16 29.43 -5.95
N GLU A 329 -14.57 30.37 -6.81
CA GLU A 329 -13.64 31.19 -7.59
C GLU A 329 -12.74 32.06 -6.71
N HIS A 330 -13.30 32.70 -5.67
CA HIS A 330 -12.51 33.49 -4.72
C HIS A 330 -11.48 32.61 -3.97
N LEU A 331 -11.88 31.44 -3.48
CA LEU A 331 -11.01 30.50 -2.78
C LEU A 331 -9.86 30.01 -3.67
N TYR A 332 -10.13 29.71 -4.94
CA TYR A 332 -9.09 29.34 -5.89
C TYR A 332 -8.11 30.50 -6.17
N ARG A 333 -8.62 31.72 -6.38
CA ARG A 333 -7.79 32.93 -6.54
C ARG A 333 -6.89 33.16 -5.33
N GLN A 334 -7.39 33.00 -4.10
CA GLN A 334 -6.59 33.10 -2.89
C GLN A 334 -5.49 32.01 -2.84
N HIS A 335 -5.83 30.76 -3.10
CA HIS A 335 -4.86 29.65 -3.14
C HIS A 335 -3.74 29.88 -4.18
N CYS A 336 -4.05 30.50 -5.32
CA CYS A 336 -3.04 30.89 -6.32
C CYS A 336 -2.13 32.04 -5.84
N LEU A 337 -2.65 33.01 -5.09
CA LEU A 337 -1.85 34.08 -4.48
C LEU A 337 -0.90 33.53 -3.40
N GLU A 338 -1.38 32.59 -2.57
CA GLU A 338 -0.56 31.88 -1.57
C GLU A 338 0.59 31.10 -2.23
N LYS A 339 0.29 30.22 -3.20
CA LYS A 339 1.33 29.46 -3.92
C LYS A 339 2.28 30.36 -4.74
N GLY A 340 1.86 31.57 -5.10
CA GLY A 340 2.71 32.57 -5.76
C GLY A 340 3.68 33.30 -4.83
N GLN A 341 3.46 33.26 -3.51
CA GLN A 341 4.38 33.83 -2.50
C GLN A 341 5.36 32.80 -1.92
N GLU A 342 5.05 31.50 -2.07
CA GLU A 342 5.92 30.40 -1.63
C GLU A 342 7.03 30.04 -2.65
N GLN A 343 7.04 30.65 -3.84
CA GLN A 343 8.11 30.49 -4.83
C GLN A 343 9.22 31.55 -4.65
N PRO A 344 10.51 31.18 -4.84
CA PRO A 344 11.57 32.19 -4.98
C PRO A 344 11.35 33.02 -6.26
N PRO A 345 11.76 34.30 -6.27
CA PRO A 345 11.39 35.22 -7.35
C PRO A 345 12.15 34.92 -8.65
N GLY A 346 11.41 34.75 -9.75
CA GLY A 346 12.02 34.64 -11.09
C GLY A 346 11.10 34.09 -12.18
N PRO A 347 10.21 34.91 -12.78
CA PRO A 347 9.78 34.65 -14.15
C PRO A 347 10.90 35.09 -15.09
N GLU A 348 11.81 34.17 -15.45
CA GLU A 348 12.78 34.47 -16.50
C GLU A 348 12.05 34.65 -17.83
N VAL A 349 12.18 35.86 -18.36
CA VAL A 349 11.60 36.30 -19.63
C VAL A 349 12.20 35.47 -20.76
N ALA A 350 11.41 35.18 -21.79
CA ALA A 350 11.93 34.58 -23.01
C ALA A 350 12.97 35.51 -23.64
N VAL A 351 14.23 35.08 -23.61
CA VAL A 351 15.36 35.68 -24.33
C VAL A 351 15.86 34.62 -25.30
N ASP A 352 15.68 34.87 -26.60
CA ASP A 352 16.21 34.02 -27.66
C ASP A 352 17.72 34.23 -27.82
N GLU A 353 18.45 33.12 -28.01
CA GLU A 353 19.89 33.05 -28.39
C GLU A 353 20.86 33.66 -27.32
N GLU A 354 22.10 33.19 -27.11
CA GLU A 354 23.06 32.53 -27.99
C GLU A 354 24.13 31.77 -27.15
N LEU A 355 24.25 30.44 -27.28
CA LEU A 355 25.53 29.74 -27.01
C LEU A 355 25.62 28.37 -27.70
N LEU A 356 26.74 28.12 -28.39
CA LEU A 356 26.94 26.97 -29.29
C LEU A 356 27.66 25.79 -28.61
N VAL A 357 27.05 24.60 -28.60
CA VAL A 357 27.75 23.31 -28.83
C VAL A 357 26.86 22.33 -29.61
N MET A 358 27.21 22.12 -30.89
CA MET A 358 26.98 20.93 -31.74
C MET A 358 25.61 20.22 -31.72
N ASP A 359 24.78 20.61 -32.70
CA ASP A 359 23.82 19.80 -33.48
C ASP A 359 23.45 18.38 -32.97
N GLY A 360 22.48 18.31 -32.06
CA GLY A 360 21.79 17.06 -31.69
C GLY A 360 20.28 17.05 -32.02
N SER A 361 19.68 18.20 -32.35
CA SER A 361 18.21 18.33 -32.45
C SER A 361 17.62 17.56 -33.63
N ALA A 362 18.36 17.45 -34.74
CA ALA A 362 17.97 16.64 -35.89
C ALA A 362 17.89 15.14 -35.55
N VAL A 363 18.78 14.65 -34.68
CA VAL A 363 18.77 13.25 -34.20
C VAL A 363 17.54 13.02 -33.33
N TRP A 364 17.29 13.88 -32.34
CA TRP A 364 16.13 13.76 -31.45
C TRP A 364 14.81 13.78 -32.20
N LYS A 365 14.65 14.69 -33.16
CA LYS A 365 13.43 14.80 -33.98
C LYS A 365 13.20 13.55 -34.84
N LYS A 366 14.27 12.99 -35.42
CA LYS A 366 14.23 11.74 -36.20
C LYS A 366 13.93 10.51 -35.33
N VAL A 367 14.45 10.45 -34.11
CA VAL A 367 14.13 9.42 -33.09
C VAL A 367 12.66 9.51 -32.67
N GLU A 368 12.13 10.71 -32.46
CA GLU A 368 10.73 10.98 -32.11
C GLU A 368 9.76 10.59 -33.26
N GLU A 369 10.11 10.91 -34.50
CA GLU A 369 9.34 10.51 -35.70
C GLU A 369 9.36 8.99 -35.92
N LEU A 370 10.51 8.33 -35.74
CA LEU A 370 10.61 6.86 -35.81
C LEU A 370 9.75 6.19 -34.72
N SER A 371 9.90 6.60 -33.46
CA SER A 371 9.16 6.02 -32.32
C SER A 371 7.64 6.23 -32.44
N ARG A 372 7.18 7.39 -32.95
CA ARG A 372 5.76 7.63 -33.22
C ARG A 372 5.16 6.67 -34.24
N LEU A 373 5.93 6.28 -35.26
CA LEU A 373 5.51 5.34 -36.31
C LEU A 373 5.56 3.87 -35.85
N GLU A 374 6.27 3.55 -34.76
CA GLU A 374 6.41 2.17 -34.24
C GLU A 374 5.28 1.73 -33.31
N VAL A 375 4.70 2.63 -32.50
CA VAL A 375 3.50 2.30 -31.69
C VAL A 375 2.33 1.87 -32.57
N ASP A 376 2.23 2.47 -33.76
CA ASP A 376 1.26 2.13 -34.80
C ASP A 376 1.48 0.71 -35.40
N VAL A 377 2.54 0.01 -35.00
CA VAL A 377 2.85 -1.38 -35.41
C VAL A 377 2.52 -2.36 -34.28
N GLU A 378 2.88 -2.04 -33.04
CA GLU A 378 2.52 -2.85 -31.86
C GLU A 378 0.99 -2.91 -31.67
N GLU A 379 0.28 -1.78 -31.81
CA GLU A 379 -1.20 -1.70 -31.82
C GLU A 379 -1.88 -2.45 -33.01
N LYS A 380 -1.09 -2.96 -33.96
CA LYS A 380 -1.57 -3.81 -35.08
C LYS A 380 -1.17 -5.28 -34.93
N MET A 381 -0.29 -5.63 -33.98
CA MET A 381 0.09 -7.02 -33.69
C MET A 381 -0.60 -7.59 -32.45
N ASP A 382 -0.92 -6.75 -31.47
CA ASP A 382 -1.69 -7.15 -30.27
C ASP A 382 -3.22 -7.30 -30.53
N ARG A 383 -3.70 -6.96 -31.73
CA ARG A 383 -5.11 -7.14 -32.11
C ARG A 383 -5.42 -8.57 -32.57
N ALA A 384 -5.36 -9.48 -31.61
CA ALA A 384 -5.87 -10.84 -31.70
C ALA A 384 -6.95 -11.18 -30.64
N ASP A 385 -7.37 -10.22 -29.80
CA ASP A 385 -8.41 -10.46 -28.77
C ASP A 385 -9.21 -9.18 -28.40
N GLN A 386 -9.89 -8.56 -29.38
CA GLN A 386 -10.88 -7.48 -29.13
C GLN A 386 -12.04 -7.52 -30.14
N ASP A 387 -13.05 -8.34 -29.89
CA ASP A 387 -14.32 -8.34 -30.66
C ASP A 387 -15.52 -8.16 -29.70
N ALA A 388 -15.52 -7.04 -28.97
CA ALA A 388 -16.47 -6.75 -27.88
C ALA A 388 -16.84 -5.26 -27.71
N LEU A 389 -16.65 -4.40 -28.72
CA LEU A 389 -16.96 -2.96 -28.66
C LEU A 389 -17.74 -2.44 -29.88
N LEU A 390 -18.91 -3.05 -30.16
CA LEU A 390 -19.86 -2.58 -31.17
C LEU A 390 -21.29 -2.35 -30.61
N VAL A 391 -21.40 -1.68 -29.45
CA VAL A 391 -22.67 -1.14 -28.95
C VAL A 391 -22.52 0.32 -28.47
N SER A 392 -22.47 1.25 -29.43
CA SER A 392 -22.69 2.69 -29.19
C SER A 392 -23.48 3.31 -30.35
N GLY A 393 -24.67 2.76 -30.60
CA GLY A 393 -25.56 3.20 -31.67
C GLY A 393 -26.09 4.63 -31.44
N VAL A 394 -25.63 5.54 -32.29
CA VAL A 394 -26.28 6.81 -32.72
C VAL A 394 -27.17 7.51 -31.69
N CYS A 395 -26.57 8.47 -30.97
CA CYS A 395 -27.28 9.68 -30.53
C CYS A 395 -26.59 10.90 -31.16
N ARG A 396 -27.12 11.39 -32.29
CA ARG A 396 -26.78 12.73 -32.79
C ARG A 396 -27.58 13.76 -31.99
N GLY A 397 -26.96 14.35 -30.99
CA GLY A 397 -27.43 15.54 -30.28
C GLY A 397 -26.39 16.66 -30.41
N ASP A 398 -26.85 17.89 -30.55
CA ASP A 398 -25.96 19.05 -30.74
C ASP A 398 -25.29 19.47 -29.42
N GLY A 399 -24.06 19.98 -29.52
CA GLY A 399 -23.30 20.48 -28.36
C GLY A 399 -21.87 19.93 -28.23
N ALA A 400 -20.88 20.74 -28.59
CA ALA A 400 -19.49 20.47 -28.25
C ALA A 400 -19.30 20.58 -26.71
N PRO A 401 -18.51 19.69 -26.07
CA PRO A 401 -18.37 19.68 -24.63
C PRO A 401 -17.63 20.92 -24.11
N SER A 402 -18.33 21.75 -23.34
CA SER A 402 -17.77 22.85 -22.55
C SER A 402 -16.61 22.35 -21.68
N ARG A 403 -15.44 23.01 -21.76
CA ARG A 403 -14.21 22.68 -21.04
C ARG A 403 -13.50 23.94 -20.53
N PRO A 404 -12.95 23.97 -19.31
CA PRO A 404 -12.11 25.06 -18.84
C PRO A 404 -10.77 25.06 -19.60
N SER A 405 -10.34 26.23 -20.07
CA SER A 405 -9.03 26.42 -20.71
C SER A 405 -7.85 26.40 -19.73
N PHE A 406 -8.12 26.68 -18.44
CA PHE A 406 -7.10 26.84 -17.41
C PHE A 406 -6.90 25.60 -16.52
N HIS A 407 -7.69 24.53 -16.69
CA HIS A 407 -7.59 23.32 -15.86
C HIS A 407 -7.61 22.04 -16.69
N HIS A 408 -6.57 21.22 -16.52
CA HIS A 408 -6.45 19.87 -17.08
C HIS A 408 -6.66 18.84 -15.98
N GLY A 409 -7.45 17.78 -16.23
CA GLY A 409 -7.80 16.78 -15.22
C GLY A 409 -8.71 15.69 -15.78
N ASN A 410 -9.09 14.72 -14.95
CA ASN A 410 -9.98 13.63 -15.37
C ASN A 410 -11.44 14.11 -15.43
N GLY A 411 -11.85 14.59 -16.61
CA GLY A 411 -13.14 15.25 -16.85
C GLY A 411 -13.05 16.26 -18.01
N PRO A 412 -13.97 17.24 -18.08
CA PRO A 412 -15.13 17.41 -17.20
C PRO A 412 -16.22 16.38 -17.50
N TYR A 413 -16.94 15.97 -16.46
CA TYR A 413 -18.11 15.08 -16.58
C TYR A 413 -19.40 15.93 -16.60
N ASN A 414 -19.82 16.33 -17.79
CA ASN A 414 -20.95 17.25 -18.00
C ASN A 414 -22.33 16.65 -17.61
N ASP A 415 -22.39 15.37 -17.23
CA ASP A 415 -23.59 14.73 -16.66
C ASP A 415 -23.73 14.92 -15.13
N VAL A 416 -22.80 15.67 -14.52
CA VAL A 416 -22.87 16.21 -13.15
C VAL A 416 -23.07 17.73 -13.24
N ASP A 417 -24.31 18.14 -13.49
CA ASP A 417 -24.63 19.51 -13.91
C ASP A 417 -24.81 20.47 -12.71
N ILE A 418 -23.70 20.89 -12.11
CA ILE A 418 -23.67 21.82 -10.97
C ILE A 418 -23.55 23.26 -11.50
N PRO A 419 -24.53 24.17 -11.26
CA PRO A 419 -24.52 25.52 -11.82
C PRO A 419 -23.24 26.30 -11.51
N GLY A 420 -22.59 26.83 -12.55
CA GLY A 420 -21.36 27.62 -12.42
C GLY A 420 -20.06 26.80 -12.34
N CYS A 421 -20.13 25.47 -12.28
CA CYS A 421 -18.97 24.59 -12.09
C CYS A 421 -18.90 23.42 -13.08
N TRP A 422 -17.67 22.97 -13.35
CA TRP A 422 -17.37 21.66 -13.93
C TRP A 422 -16.96 20.67 -12.83
N PHE A 423 -17.39 19.41 -12.94
CA PHE A 423 -16.95 18.32 -12.07
C PHE A 423 -15.78 17.54 -12.70
N PHE A 424 -14.71 17.36 -11.94
CA PHE A 424 -13.57 16.51 -12.29
C PHE A 424 -13.39 15.41 -11.24
N LYS A 425 -13.14 14.19 -11.70
CA LYS A 425 -13.03 12.99 -10.84
C LYS A 425 -11.63 12.87 -10.25
N LEU A 426 -11.51 12.43 -8.99
CA LEU A 426 -10.20 12.17 -8.38
C LEU A 426 -9.47 11.03 -9.12
N PRO A 427 -8.14 11.09 -9.28
CA PRO A 427 -7.37 10.03 -9.92
C PRO A 427 -7.38 8.75 -9.07
N HIS A 428 -7.55 7.60 -9.73
CA HIS A 428 -7.54 6.28 -9.08
C HIS A 428 -6.30 5.49 -9.52
N LYS A 429 -5.65 4.78 -8.59
CA LYS A 429 -4.43 4.00 -8.90
C LYS A 429 -4.65 2.95 -9.99
N ASP A 430 -5.82 2.30 -9.99
CA ASP A 430 -6.19 1.29 -10.99
C ASP A 430 -6.79 1.91 -12.27
N GLY A 431 -6.53 3.19 -12.54
CA GLY A 431 -6.93 3.91 -13.76
C GLY A 431 -8.26 4.69 -13.65
N ASN A 432 -8.38 5.72 -14.49
CA ASN A 432 -9.43 6.76 -14.44
C ASN A 432 -10.89 6.27 -14.46
N ASN A 433 -11.14 5.06 -14.98
CA ASN A 433 -12.47 4.45 -15.02
C ASN A 433 -12.97 4.10 -13.61
N ASN A 434 -12.07 3.72 -12.70
CA ASN A 434 -12.41 3.30 -11.35
C ASN A 434 -12.77 4.48 -10.44
N ASN A 435 -13.77 4.30 -9.56
CA ASN A 435 -14.28 5.35 -8.67
C ASN A 435 -13.52 5.38 -7.35
N VAL A 436 -13.10 6.57 -6.91
CA VAL A 436 -12.50 6.76 -5.57
C VAL A 436 -13.58 6.63 -4.50
N GLY A 437 -13.44 5.63 -3.62
CA GLY A 437 -14.40 5.37 -2.53
C GLY A 437 -14.23 6.30 -1.32
N SER A 438 -12.98 6.65 -0.95
CA SER A 438 -12.69 7.58 0.15
C SER A 438 -11.39 8.34 -0.09
N PRO A 439 -11.34 9.68 0.13
CA PRO A 439 -10.12 10.46 0.02
C PRO A 439 -9.11 10.20 1.15
N PHE A 440 -9.49 9.46 2.20
CA PHE A 440 -8.60 9.06 3.30
C PHE A 440 -7.87 7.73 3.06
N ALA A 441 -8.01 7.15 1.87
CA ALA A 441 -7.36 5.88 1.51
C ALA A 441 -5.82 6.02 1.42
N LYS A 442 -5.11 4.90 1.61
CA LYS A 442 -3.63 4.84 1.62
C LYS A 442 -2.99 5.52 0.41
N ASP A 443 -3.61 5.39 -0.76
CA ASP A 443 -3.11 5.91 -2.03
C ASP A 443 -3.10 7.45 -2.11
N PHE A 444 -3.86 8.13 -1.24
CA PHE A 444 -3.91 9.60 -1.14
C PHE A 444 -2.96 10.19 -0.09
N LEU A 445 -2.30 9.37 0.73
CA LEU A 445 -1.33 9.86 1.72
C LEU A 445 -0.18 10.69 1.09
N PRO A 446 0.39 10.34 -0.08
CA PRO A 446 1.37 11.20 -0.76
C PRO A 446 0.78 12.53 -1.22
N ARG A 447 -0.52 12.58 -1.54
CA ARG A 447 -1.23 13.82 -1.91
C ARG A 447 -1.52 14.73 -0.74
N MET A 448 -1.53 14.17 0.47
CA MET A 448 -1.54 14.95 1.71
C MET A 448 -0.13 15.44 2.07
N GLU A 449 0.93 14.74 1.62
CA GLU A 449 2.34 15.13 1.81
C GLU A 449 2.79 16.22 0.81
N ASP A 450 2.35 16.17 -0.45
CA ASP A 450 2.66 17.18 -1.48
C ASP A 450 1.74 18.42 -1.47
N GLY A 451 0.78 18.48 -0.53
CA GLY A 451 -0.15 19.58 -0.37
C GLY A 451 -1.27 19.67 -1.42
N THR A 452 -1.40 18.70 -2.32
CA THR A 452 -2.50 18.64 -3.30
C THR A 452 -3.84 18.41 -2.60
N LEU A 453 -3.91 17.51 -1.61
CA LEU A 453 -5.10 17.21 -0.81
C LEU A 453 -4.94 17.81 0.59
N ARG A 454 -5.49 19.00 0.82
CA ARG A 454 -5.41 19.73 2.09
C ARG A 454 -6.79 20.12 2.62
N ALA A 455 -6.91 20.32 3.94
CA ALA A 455 -8.10 20.97 4.51
C ALA A 455 -8.11 22.47 4.17
N ALA A 456 -9.30 23.09 4.14
CA ALA A 456 -9.43 24.51 3.87
C ALA A 456 -8.70 25.38 4.91
N ILE A 457 -8.19 26.53 4.46
CA ILE A 457 -7.35 27.46 5.22
C ILE A 457 -8.06 27.91 6.51
N GLY A 458 -7.31 28.02 7.61
CA GLY A 458 -7.82 28.49 8.91
C GLY A 458 -8.57 27.43 9.75
N ARG A 459 -8.66 26.16 9.33
CA ARG A 459 -9.37 25.10 10.07
C ARG A 459 -8.42 24.07 10.69
N THR A 460 -7.85 24.42 11.84
CA THR A 460 -6.93 23.59 12.65
C THR A 460 -7.40 22.14 12.84
N HIS A 461 -8.65 21.92 13.28
CA HIS A 461 -9.21 20.58 13.48
C HIS A 461 -9.23 19.70 12.22
N GLY A 462 -9.40 20.31 11.03
CA GLY A 462 -9.41 19.60 9.75
C GLY A 462 -8.01 19.12 9.37
N THR A 463 -7.01 20.00 9.44
CA THR A 463 -5.60 19.65 9.23
C THR A 463 -5.13 18.63 10.26
N ARG A 464 -5.47 18.81 11.54
CA ARG A 464 -5.09 17.90 12.62
C ARG A 464 -5.68 16.50 12.44
N ALA A 465 -6.95 16.37 12.02
CA ALA A 465 -7.55 15.07 11.73
C ALA A 465 -6.93 14.38 10.49
N LEU A 466 -6.42 15.15 9.50
CA LEU A 466 -5.62 14.62 8.39
C LEU A 466 -4.26 14.08 8.87
N GLU A 467 -3.52 14.84 9.67
CA GLU A 467 -2.26 14.41 10.30
C GLU A 467 -2.45 13.10 11.08
N ILE A 468 -3.48 13.06 11.94
CA ILE A 468 -3.75 11.88 12.77
C ILE A 468 -4.10 10.67 11.90
N ASN A 469 -4.96 10.81 10.88
CA ASN A 469 -5.24 9.70 9.96
C ASN A 469 -3.96 9.19 9.29
N LYS A 470 -3.04 10.07 8.91
CA LYS A 470 -1.72 9.68 8.38
C LYS A 470 -0.92 8.88 9.42
N MET A 471 -0.83 9.37 10.66
CA MET A 471 -0.10 8.72 11.76
C MET A 471 -0.62 7.32 12.10
N ILE A 472 -1.93 7.13 12.19
CA ILE A 472 -2.55 5.84 12.54
C ILE A 472 -2.69 4.87 11.35
N SER A 473 -2.54 5.34 10.10
CA SER A 473 -2.77 4.53 8.89
C SER A 473 -1.78 3.37 8.71
N PHE A 474 -0.60 3.42 9.34
CA PHE A 474 0.28 2.25 9.39
C PHE A 474 -0.27 1.20 10.37
N TRP A 475 -0.38 1.56 11.66
CA TRP A 475 -0.82 0.66 12.72
C TRP A 475 -2.19 0.01 12.46
N ARG A 476 -3.16 0.78 11.93
CA ARG A 476 -4.49 0.28 11.53
C ARG A 476 -4.41 -0.96 10.62
N ASN A 477 -3.42 -1.00 9.72
CA ASN A 477 -3.19 -2.06 8.74
C ASN A 477 -2.12 -3.09 9.18
N ALA A 478 -1.40 -2.82 10.27
CA ALA A 478 -0.23 -3.60 10.68
C ALA A 478 -0.40 -4.33 12.03
N HIS A 479 -1.13 -3.74 12.99
CA HIS A 479 -1.22 -4.28 14.37
C HIS A 479 -1.58 -5.76 14.38
N LYS A 480 -2.63 -6.22 13.66
CA LYS A 480 -3.04 -7.64 13.67
C LYS A 480 -1.90 -8.60 13.31
N ARG A 481 -1.08 -8.30 12.30
CA ARG A 481 0.02 -9.18 11.86
C ARG A 481 1.29 -9.06 12.73
N ILE A 482 1.42 -7.97 13.47
CA ILE A 482 2.50 -7.74 14.45
C ILE A 482 2.14 -8.42 15.78
N SER A 483 0.92 -8.21 16.30
CA SER A 483 0.42 -8.83 17.54
C SER A 483 0.21 -10.34 17.42
N SER A 484 0.01 -10.88 16.21
CA SER A 484 -0.11 -12.33 15.96
C SER A 484 1.23 -13.04 15.73
N GLN A 485 2.37 -12.40 15.98
CA GLN A 485 3.68 -13.02 15.82
C GLN A 485 3.91 -14.12 16.87
N MET A 486 4.53 -15.22 16.47
CA MET A 486 4.82 -16.35 17.36
C MET A 486 6.07 -16.04 18.20
N VAL A 487 5.86 -15.43 19.36
CA VAL A 487 6.92 -15.16 20.36
C VAL A 487 7.10 -16.36 21.28
N VAL A 488 8.33 -16.84 21.42
CA VAL A 488 8.74 -17.89 22.36
C VAL A 488 9.66 -17.27 23.41
N TRP A 489 9.30 -17.41 24.69
CA TRP A 489 10.07 -16.91 25.83
C TRP A 489 10.92 -18.03 26.45
N LEU A 490 12.18 -17.73 26.75
CA LEU A 490 13.17 -18.67 27.28
C LEU A 490 13.30 -18.52 28.80
N LYS A 491 13.34 -19.64 29.52
CA LYS A 491 13.61 -19.65 30.96
C LYS A 491 15.10 -19.48 31.23
N LYS A 492 15.47 -19.00 32.42
CA LYS A 492 16.87 -18.83 32.85
C LYS A 492 17.76 -20.09 32.68
N GLY A 493 17.20 -21.30 32.79
CA GLY A 493 17.92 -22.56 32.54
C GLY A 493 18.08 -22.95 31.07
N GLU A 494 17.37 -22.29 30.16
CA GLU A 494 17.39 -22.51 28.70
C GLU A 494 18.30 -21.47 28.00
N LEU A 495 18.68 -20.39 28.69
CA LEU A 495 19.57 -19.33 28.18
C LEU A 495 21.05 -19.77 28.12
N PRO A 496 21.77 -19.49 27.01
CA PRO A 496 23.23 -19.62 26.94
C PRO A 496 23.98 -18.92 28.07
N ARG A 497 25.03 -19.58 28.59
CA ARG A 497 25.91 -19.06 29.66
C ARG A 497 26.61 -17.73 29.32
N VAL A 498 26.70 -17.39 28.03
CA VAL A 498 27.22 -16.10 27.55
C VAL A 498 26.30 -14.96 28.00
N ILE A 499 24.98 -15.16 27.88
CA ILE A 499 23.95 -14.20 28.30
C ILE A 499 23.93 -14.12 29.82
N THR A 500 23.73 -15.25 30.52
CA THR A 500 23.52 -15.28 31.98
C THR A 500 24.76 -14.90 32.83
N ARG A 501 25.88 -14.54 32.18
CA ARG A 501 27.12 -14.05 32.81
C ARG A 501 27.51 -12.65 32.33
N HIS A 502 26.75 -12.06 31.41
CA HIS A 502 27.00 -10.70 30.95
C HIS A 502 26.69 -9.70 32.08
N PRO A 503 27.45 -8.60 32.24
CA PRO A 503 27.14 -7.57 33.24
C PRO A 503 25.73 -6.99 33.10
N ASP A 504 25.26 -6.85 31.85
CA ASP A 504 23.95 -6.27 31.51
C ASP A 504 22.81 -7.30 31.47
N TYR A 505 22.99 -8.49 32.06
CA TYR A 505 21.91 -9.48 32.16
C TYR A 505 20.98 -9.18 33.34
N ASN A 506 19.70 -8.98 33.05
CA ASN A 506 18.66 -8.71 34.04
C ASN A 506 17.78 -9.96 34.24
N GLU A 507 17.72 -10.50 35.46
CA GLU A 507 16.88 -11.67 35.77
C GLU A 507 15.38 -11.34 35.82
N GLU A 508 15.00 -10.07 35.93
CA GLU A 508 13.60 -9.62 35.86
C GLU A 508 13.09 -9.42 34.42
N GLU A 509 13.96 -9.49 33.41
CA GLU A 509 13.58 -9.34 32.00
C GLU A 509 13.25 -10.68 31.31
N ASP A 510 12.13 -10.70 30.59
CA ASP A 510 11.87 -11.75 29.62
C ASP A 510 12.88 -11.67 28.45
N TYR A 511 13.54 -12.79 28.13
CA TYR A 511 14.31 -12.97 26.90
C TYR A 511 13.65 -14.04 26.02
N GLY A 512 13.66 -13.84 24.71
CA GLY A 512 12.96 -14.74 23.79
C GLY A 512 13.33 -14.54 22.33
N ALA A 513 12.55 -15.18 21.46
CA ALA A 513 12.67 -15.05 20.03
C ALA A 513 11.28 -15.07 19.36
N ILE A 514 11.14 -14.32 18.28
CA ILE A 514 10.07 -14.50 17.29
C ILE A 514 10.57 -15.47 16.24
N LEU A 515 9.72 -16.42 15.85
CA LEU A 515 9.97 -17.37 14.76
C LEU A 515 9.11 -16.98 13.55
N PRO A 516 9.67 -16.25 12.55
CA PRO A 516 8.89 -15.82 11.39
C PRO A 516 8.54 -17.01 10.51
N GLN A 517 7.31 -17.06 9.99
CA GLN A 517 6.85 -18.12 9.11
C GLN A 517 7.30 -17.86 7.67
N VAL A 518 8.61 -17.97 7.42
CA VAL A 518 9.23 -17.70 6.12
C VAL A 518 8.97 -18.84 5.14
N VAL A 519 8.14 -18.60 4.13
CA VAL A 519 8.04 -19.48 2.96
C VAL A 519 9.23 -19.18 2.06
N THR A 520 10.26 -20.03 2.08
CA THR A 520 11.59 -19.73 1.51
C THR A 520 11.59 -19.51 0.00
N ALA A 521 10.71 -20.21 -0.74
CA ALA A 521 10.42 -19.97 -2.16
C ALA A 521 8.92 -19.68 -2.36
N GLY A 522 8.43 -18.58 -1.78
CA GLY A 522 7.01 -18.19 -1.80
C GLY A 522 6.54 -17.48 -3.07
N THR A 523 7.45 -17.16 -4.01
CA THR A 523 7.11 -16.55 -5.31
C THR A 523 7.62 -17.37 -6.49
N ILE A 524 7.09 -17.10 -7.68
CA ILE A 524 7.62 -17.63 -8.97
C ILE A 524 9.10 -17.26 -9.16
N THR A 525 9.54 -16.12 -8.60
CA THR A 525 10.93 -15.64 -8.62
C THR A 525 11.79 -16.26 -7.51
N ARG A 526 11.30 -17.30 -6.82
CA ARG A 526 11.91 -18.00 -5.68
C ARG A 526 12.21 -17.08 -4.47
N ARG A 527 11.62 -15.88 -4.41
CA ARG A 527 11.79 -14.98 -3.26
C ARG A 527 11.06 -15.52 -2.04
N ALA A 528 11.65 -15.31 -0.87
CA ALA A 528 11.00 -15.60 0.39
C ALA A 528 9.75 -14.73 0.60
N VAL A 529 8.76 -15.29 1.27
CA VAL A 529 7.52 -14.58 1.65
C VAL A 529 7.22 -14.80 3.12
N GLU A 530 7.12 -13.71 3.88
CA GLU A 530 6.47 -13.64 5.19
C GLU A 530 5.76 -12.26 5.28
N PRO A 531 4.52 -12.17 5.77
CA PRO A 531 3.72 -10.94 5.64
C PRO A 531 4.18 -9.71 6.45
N THR A 532 5.11 -9.84 7.40
CA THR A 532 5.33 -8.87 8.49
C THR A 532 6.72 -8.25 8.46
N TRP A 533 7.75 -9.09 8.46
CA TRP A 533 9.16 -8.76 8.54
C TRP A 533 9.76 -8.52 7.16
N LEU A 534 9.43 -9.36 6.17
CA LEU A 534 9.81 -9.11 4.76
C LEU A 534 9.02 -7.93 4.13
N THR A 535 8.08 -7.35 4.88
CA THR A 535 7.37 -6.10 4.54
C THR A 535 7.59 -4.99 5.57
N ALA A 536 8.54 -5.16 6.50
CA ALA A 536 8.76 -4.22 7.60
C ALA A 536 9.33 -2.89 7.10
N SER A 537 8.53 -1.84 7.15
CA SER A 537 8.99 -0.48 6.82
C SER A 537 9.91 0.07 7.89
N ASN A 538 10.92 0.83 7.48
CA ASN A 538 11.76 1.60 8.39
C ASN A 538 10.95 2.67 9.15
N ALA A 539 11.43 3.01 10.35
CA ALA A 539 10.78 3.95 11.25
C ALA A 539 10.55 5.33 10.62
N ARG A 540 9.42 5.97 10.95
CA ARG A 540 9.13 7.35 10.60
C ARG A 540 8.46 8.10 11.75
N ALA A 541 8.90 9.33 11.97
CA ALA A 541 8.30 10.26 12.94
C ALA A 541 6.80 10.50 12.72
N ASP A 542 6.28 10.22 11.52
CA ASP A 542 4.90 10.42 11.11
C ASP A 542 4.01 9.16 11.14
N ARG A 543 4.44 8.04 11.74
CA ARG A 543 3.70 6.76 11.75
C ARG A 543 3.85 5.98 13.06
N VAL A 544 2.72 5.75 13.75
CA VAL A 544 2.63 4.93 14.98
C VAL A 544 3.11 3.50 14.71
N GLY A 545 3.97 2.97 15.58
CA GLY A 545 4.47 1.60 15.53
C GLY A 545 5.40 1.28 14.36
N SER A 546 5.89 2.29 13.61
CA SER A 546 6.80 2.08 12.48
C SER A 546 8.24 1.72 12.90
N GLU A 547 8.57 1.83 14.18
CA GLU A 547 9.83 1.39 14.79
C GLU A 547 9.99 -0.14 14.92
N LEU A 548 9.04 -0.92 14.39
CA LEU A 548 8.96 -2.38 14.45
C LEU A 548 10.31 -3.12 14.33
N LYS A 549 11.14 -2.74 13.33
CA LYS A 549 12.45 -3.39 13.12
C LYS A 549 13.33 -3.29 14.38
N ALA A 550 13.40 -2.13 15.03
CA ALA A 550 14.26 -1.89 16.19
C ALA A 550 13.77 -2.58 17.49
N MET A 551 12.63 -3.29 17.44
CA MET A 551 12.15 -4.14 18.53
C MET A 551 12.71 -5.56 18.45
N VAL A 552 13.35 -5.92 17.32
CA VAL A 552 14.32 -7.02 17.28
C VAL A 552 15.59 -6.53 17.98
N GLN A 553 15.85 -7.07 19.15
CA GLN A 553 16.89 -6.62 20.09
C GLN A 553 17.68 -7.84 20.55
N VAL A 554 19.02 -7.74 20.49
CA VAL A 554 19.90 -8.85 20.86
C VAL A 554 19.90 -9.08 22.38
N PRO A 555 20.08 -10.34 22.84
CA PRO A 555 20.39 -10.58 24.24
C PRO A 555 21.80 -10.09 24.58
N PRO A 556 22.08 -9.78 25.86
CA PRO A 556 23.42 -9.45 26.36
C PRO A 556 24.50 -10.46 25.89
N GLY A 557 25.67 -9.94 25.48
CA GLY A 557 26.77 -10.73 24.92
C GLY A 557 26.66 -11.09 23.43
N TYR A 558 25.64 -10.59 22.73
CA TYR A 558 25.47 -10.73 21.28
C TYR A 558 25.36 -9.36 20.57
N SER A 559 25.46 -9.39 19.24
CA SER A 559 25.33 -8.22 18.35
C SER A 559 24.77 -8.67 17.00
N LEU A 560 23.97 -7.82 16.34
CA LEU A 560 23.61 -8.00 14.94
C LEU A 560 24.77 -7.52 14.08
N VAL A 561 25.13 -8.30 13.06
CA VAL A 561 26.11 -7.94 12.03
C VAL A 561 25.44 -8.08 10.67
N GLY A 562 25.58 -7.10 9.77
CA GLY A 562 24.94 -7.19 8.46
C GLY A 562 25.18 -5.99 7.56
N ALA A 563 24.71 -6.07 6.31
CA ALA A 563 24.81 -4.98 5.35
C ALA A 563 23.59 -4.94 4.41
N ASP A 564 23.43 -3.83 3.70
CA ASP A 564 22.49 -3.65 2.58
C ASP A 564 23.27 -3.82 1.26
N VAL A 565 22.80 -4.67 0.34
CA VAL A 565 23.51 -4.92 -0.93
C VAL A 565 23.22 -3.79 -1.92
N ASP A 566 24.00 -2.71 -1.81
CA ASP A 566 23.91 -1.51 -2.66
C ASP A 566 23.62 -1.84 -4.13
N SER A 567 22.40 -1.48 -4.56
CA SER A 567 21.88 -1.59 -5.93
C SER A 567 21.98 -2.99 -6.57
N GLN A 568 21.84 -4.07 -5.78
CA GLN A 568 21.99 -5.47 -6.21
C GLN A 568 21.36 -5.78 -7.58
N GLU A 569 20.05 -5.51 -7.76
CA GLU A 569 19.32 -5.84 -8.99
C GLU A 569 19.81 -5.04 -10.21
N LEU A 570 20.22 -3.78 -10.02
CA LEU A 570 20.78 -2.93 -11.08
C LEU A 570 22.17 -3.42 -11.51
N TRP A 571 23.01 -3.81 -10.55
CA TRP A 571 24.32 -4.38 -10.85
C TRP A 571 24.20 -5.71 -11.62
N ILE A 572 23.33 -6.62 -11.18
CA ILE A 572 23.05 -7.87 -11.91
C ILE A 572 22.58 -7.57 -13.33
N ALA A 573 21.61 -6.66 -13.51
CA ALA A 573 21.13 -6.27 -14.83
C ALA A 573 22.24 -5.63 -15.71
N ALA A 574 23.12 -4.82 -15.11
CA ALA A 574 24.21 -4.16 -15.83
C ALA A 574 25.24 -5.17 -16.34
N VAL A 575 25.74 -6.03 -15.45
CA VAL A 575 26.75 -7.04 -15.81
C VAL A 575 26.22 -8.03 -16.84
N LEU A 576 24.91 -8.32 -16.85
CA LEU A 576 24.29 -9.11 -17.91
C LEU A 576 24.36 -8.44 -19.29
N GLY A 577 24.18 -7.12 -19.38
CA GLY A 577 24.35 -6.36 -20.62
C GLY A 577 25.83 -6.25 -21.04
N GLU A 578 26.74 -6.02 -20.09
CA GLU A 578 28.18 -5.93 -20.34
C GLU A 578 28.77 -7.24 -20.88
N ALA A 579 28.35 -8.37 -20.30
CA ALA A 579 28.70 -9.72 -20.74
C ALA A 579 28.04 -10.14 -22.07
N HIS A 580 27.00 -9.43 -22.52
CA HIS A 580 26.44 -9.60 -23.87
C HIS A 580 27.22 -8.80 -24.91
N PHE A 581 27.63 -7.58 -24.56
CA PHE A 581 28.15 -6.60 -25.51
C PHE A 581 29.61 -6.81 -25.89
N THR A 582 30.53 -6.78 -24.91
CA THR A 582 31.99 -6.93 -25.15
C THR A 582 32.72 -7.81 -24.14
N GLY A 583 32.05 -8.24 -23.07
CA GLY A 583 32.72 -9.04 -22.03
C GLY A 583 33.70 -8.22 -21.19
N MET A 584 33.39 -6.94 -20.90
CA MET A 584 34.19 -6.04 -20.08
C MET A 584 33.31 -5.21 -19.14
N HIS A 585 33.74 -5.03 -17.90
CA HIS A 585 33.05 -4.11 -16.97
C HIS A 585 33.17 -2.64 -17.40
N GLY A 586 32.10 -1.87 -17.17
CA GLY A 586 32.01 -0.44 -17.50
C GLY A 586 31.79 -0.14 -18.98
N CYS A 587 31.63 -1.16 -19.85
CA CYS A 587 31.58 -0.95 -21.31
C CYS A 587 30.25 -0.37 -21.83
N THR A 588 29.18 -0.43 -21.03
CA THR A 588 27.87 0.14 -21.38
C THR A 588 27.60 1.42 -20.57
N ALA A 589 26.79 2.33 -21.12
CA ALA A 589 26.41 3.55 -20.41
C ALA A 589 25.67 3.26 -19.08
N PHE A 590 24.79 2.25 -19.08
CA PHE A 590 24.10 1.76 -17.89
C PHE A 590 25.06 1.17 -16.84
N GLY A 591 26.04 0.37 -17.27
CA GLY A 591 27.10 -0.17 -16.41
C GLY A 591 27.98 0.92 -15.80
N TRP A 592 28.44 1.89 -16.60
CA TRP A 592 29.20 3.04 -16.13
C TRP A 592 28.43 3.89 -15.09
N MET A 593 27.14 4.15 -15.33
CA MET A 593 26.26 4.81 -14.35
C MET A 593 26.06 4.02 -13.06
N THR A 594 26.25 2.69 -13.09
CA THR A 594 26.10 1.80 -11.93
C THR A 594 27.41 1.62 -11.15
N LEU A 595 28.57 1.60 -11.84
CA LEU A 595 29.90 1.41 -11.23
C LEU A 595 30.53 2.70 -10.68
N GLN A 596 30.20 3.86 -11.26
CA GLN A 596 30.86 5.15 -10.99
C GLN A 596 29.86 6.32 -10.74
N GLY A 597 28.57 6.13 -10.99
CA GLY A 597 27.53 7.16 -10.81
C GLY A 597 27.23 7.45 -9.34
N LYS A 598 27.17 8.73 -8.98
CA LYS A 598 26.93 9.20 -7.61
C LYS A 598 25.64 10.01 -7.49
N LYS A 599 24.95 9.80 -6.36
CA LYS A 599 23.75 10.57 -5.97
C LYS A 599 24.04 12.04 -5.67
N SER A 600 25.21 12.35 -5.10
CA SER A 600 25.65 13.72 -4.82
C SER A 600 25.84 14.55 -6.08
N ASP A 601 26.35 13.93 -7.14
CA ASP A 601 26.82 14.60 -8.35
C ASP A 601 25.74 14.59 -9.46
N ALA A 602 24.54 14.06 -9.15
CA ALA A 602 23.48 13.76 -10.12
C ALA A 602 23.98 12.92 -11.34
N THR A 603 24.96 12.05 -11.10
CA THR A 603 25.53 11.14 -12.12
C THR A 603 24.98 9.73 -12.05
N ASP A 604 24.30 9.35 -10.96
CA ASP A 604 23.60 8.06 -10.87
C ASP A 604 22.39 7.98 -11.81
N LEU A 605 22.08 6.75 -12.25
CA LEU A 605 20.97 6.45 -13.17
C LEU A 605 19.67 7.18 -12.81
N HIS A 606 19.25 7.10 -11.54
CA HIS A 606 17.95 7.65 -11.13
C HIS A 606 17.92 9.19 -11.25
N SER A 607 19.05 9.86 -11.01
CA SER A 607 19.16 11.31 -11.23
C SER A 607 19.18 11.67 -12.72
N LYS A 608 19.79 10.85 -13.58
CA LYS A 608 19.73 11.04 -15.04
C LYS A 608 18.31 10.87 -15.58
N THR A 609 17.61 9.77 -15.25
CA THR A 609 16.21 9.58 -15.65
C THR A 609 15.30 10.69 -15.10
N ALA A 610 15.54 11.14 -13.86
CA ALA A 610 14.82 12.26 -13.25
C ALA A 610 14.97 13.56 -14.04
N ALA A 611 16.19 13.90 -14.46
CA ALA A 611 16.49 15.07 -15.28
C ALA A 611 15.85 14.98 -16.68
N THR A 612 15.97 13.84 -17.38
CA THR A 612 15.38 13.65 -18.71
C THR A 612 13.86 13.83 -18.73
N VAL A 613 13.16 13.40 -17.68
CA VAL A 613 11.69 13.39 -17.63
C VAL A 613 11.12 14.59 -16.86
N GLY A 614 11.94 15.30 -16.08
CA GLY A 614 11.50 16.41 -15.22
C GLY A 614 10.65 15.92 -14.05
N ILE A 615 11.18 14.98 -13.26
CA ILE A 615 10.54 14.38 -12.07
C ILE A 615 11.51 14.29 -10.90
N SER A 616 11.04 13.93 -9.70
CA SER A 616 11.95 13.69 -8.56
C SER A 616 12.75 12.40 -8.72
N ARG A 617 13.95 12.33 -8.10
CA ARG A 617 14.80 11.13 -8.11
C ARG A 617 14.10 9.89 -7.55
N GLU A 618 13.27 10.04 -6.52
CA GLU A 618 12.56 8.92 -5.90
C GLU A 618 11.40 8.41 -6.78
N HIS A 619 10.73 9.29 -7.54
CA HIS A 619 9.82 8.85 -8.62
C HIS A 619 10.60 8.13 -9.73
N ALA A 620 11.76 8.66 -10.14
CA ALA A 620 12.64 8.04 -11.13
C ALA A 620 13.20 6.68 -10.70
N LYS A 621 13.42 6.45 -9.39
CA LYS A 621 13.73 5.10 -8.86
C LYS A 621 12.59 4.13 -9.19
N ILE A 622 11.35 4.49 -8.90
CA ILE A 622 10.18 3.63 -9.17
C ILE A 622 10.03 3.33 -10.67
N PHE A 623 10.25 4.33 -11.54
CA PHE A 623 10.29 4.09 -12.99
C PHE A 623 11.36 3.09 -13.38
N ASN A 624 12.62 3.29 -12.96
CA ASN A 624 13.75 2.47 -13.41
C ASN A 624 13.61 1.00 -13.02
N TYR A 625 13.23 0.70 -11.77
CA TYR A 625 12.97 -0.69 -11.37
C TYR A 625 11.81 -1.30 -12.18
N GLY A 626 10.69 -0.59 -12.32
CA GLY A 626 9.56 -1.08 -13.13
C GLY A 626 9.91 -1.36 -14.60
N ARG A 627 10.77 -0.52 -15.21
CA ARG A 627 11.28 -0.69 -16.57
C ARG A 627 12.20 -1.91 -16.70
N ILE A 628 13.14 -2.10 -15.76
CA ILE A 628 14.05 -3.26 -15.72
C ILE A 628 13.24 -4.57 -15.60
N TYR A 629 12.12 -4.54 -14.86
CA TYR A 629 11.14 -5.62 -14.79
C TYR A 629 10.25 -5.77 -16.06
N GLY A 630 10.63 -5.15 -17.18
CA GLY A 630 9.94 -5.29 -18.46
C GLY A 630 8.62 -4.54 -18.58
N ALA A 631 8.30 -3.57 -17.71
CA ALA A 631 7.12 -2.74 -17.89
C ALA A 631 7.21 -1.90 -19.19
N GLY A 632 6.08 -1.73 -19.87
CA GLY A 632 6.00 -0.99 -21.14
C GLY A 632 5.63 0.48 -21.00
N GLN A 633 5.49 1.16 -22.15
CA GLN A 633 5.06 2.56 -22.24
C GLN A 633 3.72 2.84 -21.49
N PRO A 634 2.66 2.03 -21.62
CA PRO A 634 1.36 2.30 -20.96
C PRO A 634 1.37 2.11 -19.43
N PHE A 635 2.45 1.58 -18.85
CA PHE A 635 2.69 1.62 -17.41
C PHE A 635 3.31 2.97 -17.00
N ALA A 636 4.33 3.42 -17.73
CA ALA A 636 4.99 4.69 -17.46
C ALA A 636 4.05 5.90 -17.63
N GLU A 637 3.20 5.90 -18.66
CA GLU A 637 2.18 6.94 -18.85
C GLU A 637 1.26 7.09 -17.63
N ARG A 638 0.69 5.96 -17.16
CA ARG A 638 -0.13 5.93 -15.95
C ARG A 638 0.64 6.41 -14.74
N LEU A 639 1.89 5.97 -14.57
CA LEU A 639 2.71 6.34 -13.42
C LEU A 639 3.10 7.84 -13.43
N LEU A 640 3.36 8.42 -14.60
CA LEU A 640 3.57 9.87 -14.76
C LEU A 640 2.33 10.67 -14.35
N MET A 641 1.15 10.26 -14.81
CA MET A 641 -0.13 10.89 -14.44
C MET A 641 -0.48 10.67 -12.94
N GLN A 642 -0.08 9.54 -12.35
CA GLN A 642 -0.25 9.26 -10.92
C GLN A 642 0.66 10.12 -10.05
N PHE A 643 1.88 10.44 -10.48
CA PHE A 643 2.77 11.36 -9.77
C PHE A 643 2.42 12.84 -10.03
N ASN A 644 2.00 13.21 -11.24
CA ASN A 644 1.60 14.57 -11.57
C ASN A 644 0.25 14.58 -12.32
N HIS A 645 -0.83 14.84 -11.58
CA HIS A 645 -2.20 14.91 -12.09
C HIS A 645 -2.47 16.06 -13.06
N ARG A 646 -1.51 16.99 -13.21
CA ARG A 646 -1.59 18.12 -14.15
C ARG A 646 -1.06 17.79 -15.54
N LEU A 647 -0.35 16.66 -15.72
CA LEU A 647 0.07 16.18 -17.03
C LEU A 647 -1.13 15.65 -17.82
N THR A 648 -1.29 16.08 -19.07
CA THR A 648 -2.25 15.46 -19.99
C THR A 648 -1.77 14.07 -20.39
N GLN A 649 -2.69 13.20 -20.83
CA GLN A 649 -2.30 11.88 -21.34
C GLN A 649 -1.34 11.97 -22.53
N GLN A 650 -1.48 12.99 -23.39
CA GLN A 650 -0.54 13.26 -24.48
C GLN A 650 0.85 13.62 -23.95
N GLN A 651 0.97 14.55 -23.01
CA GLN A 651 2.25 14.93 -22.40
C GLN A 651 2.90 13.74 -21.65
N ALA A 652 2.09 12.90 -21.00
CA ALA A 652 2.57 11.68 -20.36
C ALA A 652 3.09 10.65 -21.39
N ARG A 653 2.40 10.50 -22.53
CA ARG A 653 2.84 9.67 -23.67
C ARG A 653 4.13 10.19 -24.29
N GLU A 654 4.22 11.48 -24.58
CA GLU A 654 5.42 12.12 -25.15
C GLU A 654 6.63 11.96 -24.21
N LYS A 655 6.46 12.24 -22.91
CA LYS A 655 7.51 12.02 -21.90
C LYS A 655 7.88 10.54 -21.73
N ALA A 656 6.91 9.62 -21.78
CA ALA A 656 7.19 8.19 -21.71
C ALA A 656 7.96 7.70 -22.95
N GLN A 657 7.55 8.11 -24.16
CA GLN A 657 8.23 7.81 -25.41
C GLN A 657 9.68 8.33 -25.40
N GLN A 658 9.88 9.61 -25.05
CA GLN A 658 11.22 10.19 -24.89
C GLN A 658 12.07 9.40 -23.88
N MET A 659 11.51 9.08 -22.71
CA MET A 659 12.20 8.29 -21.68
C MET A 659 12.63 6.92 -22.22
N TYR A 660 11.73 6.15 -22.86
CA TYR A 660 12.07 4.82 -23.40
C TYR A 660 13.06 4.90 -24.56
N ALA A 661 12.92 5.86 -25.49
CA ALA A 661 13.82 6.01 -26.62
C ALA A 661 15.28 6.32 -26.20
N VAL A 662 15.48 7.20 -25.22
CA VAL A 662 16.81 7.52 -24.66
C VAL A 662 17.51 6.31 -24.03
N THR A 663 16.73 5.36 -23.48
CA THR A 663 17.23 4.35 -22.54
C THR A 663 17.10 2.93 -23.06
N LYS A 664 15.88 2.47 -23.36
CA LYS A 664 15.65 1.16 -23.97
C LYS A 664 16.09 1.15 -25.44
N GLY A 665 15.98 2.29 -26.13
CA GLY A 665 16.34 2.43 -27.55
C GLY A 665 15.17 2.15 -28.49
N ILE A 666 15.50 1.96 -29.77
CA ILE A 666 14.56 1.70 -30.88
C ILE A 666 14.60 0.21 -31.23
N ARG A 667 13.50 -0.37 -31.74
CA ARG A 667 13.49 -1.75 -32.23
C ARG A 667 14.17 -1.86 -33.59
N ARG A 668 15.18 -2.74 -33.68
CA ARG A 668 15.75 -3.21 -34.95
C ARG A 668 15.55 -4.72 -35.09
N PHE A 669 15.72 -5.23 -36.30
CA PHE A 669 15.35 -6.60 -36.66
C PHE A 669 16.45 -7.28 -37.46
N HIS A 670 16.74 -8.55 -37.19
CA HIS A 670 17.55 -9.37 -38.08
C HIS A 670 16.63 -10.14 -39.03
N LEU A 671 16.98 -10.15 -40.31
CA LEU A 671 16.19 -10.83 -41.34
C LEU A 671 16.42 -12.35 -41.30
N THR A 672 15.41 -13.12 -41.70
CA THR A 672 15.56 -14.56 -42.01
C THR A 672 16.35 -14.76 -43.31
N GLU A 673 16.76 -15.99 -43.63
CA GLU A 673 17.30 -16.32 -44.97
C GLU A 673 16.29 -15.98 -46.09
N ASP A 674 14.99 -16.27 -45.87
CA ASP A 674 13.90 -15.87 -46.77
C ASP A 674 13.83 -14.33 -46.91
N GLY A 675 14.01 -13.57 -45.81
CA GLY A 675 14.05 -12.11 -45.79
C GLY A 675 15.25 -11.51 -46.51
N GLU A 676 16.45 -12.05 -46.28
CA GLU A 676 17.69 -11.70 -46.99
C GLU A 676 17.60 -11.98 -48.49
N TRP A 677 17.02 -13.13 -48.86
CA TRP A 677 16.76 -13.48 -50.26
C TRP A 677 15.72 -12.56 -50.89
N LEU A 678 14.66 -12.18 -50.17
CA LEU A 678 13.68 -11.20 -50.63
C LEU A 678 14.32 -9.82 -50.85
N VAL A 679 15.18 -9.32 -49.98
CA VAL A 679 15.93 -8.07 -50.19
C VAL A 679 16.75 -8.15 -51.48
N LYS A 680 17.55 -9.20 -51.64
CA LYS A 680 18.43 -9.42 -52.81
C LYS A 680 17.66 -9.62 -54.12
N LYS A 681 16.47 -10.23 -54.07
CA LYS A 681 15.65 -10.54 -55.25
C LYS A 681 14.69 -9.40 -55.65
N LEU A 682 14.29 -8.56 -54.70
CA LEU A 682 13.44 -7.41 -54.94
C LEU A 682 14.23 -6.12 -55.22
N ASP A 683 15.56 -6.17 -55.04
CA ASP A 683 16.51 -5.05 -55.17
C ASP A 683 16.11 -3.86 -54.29
N LEU A 684 15.87 -4.15 -53.01
CA LEU A 684 15.38 -3.17 -52.04
C LEU A 684 16.54 -2.50 -51.29
N PRO A 685 16.64 -1.15 -51.30
CA PRO A 685 17.52 -0.44 -50.37
C PRO A 685 16.95 -0.56 -48.95
N VAL A 686 17.83 -0.93 -48.02
CA VAL A 686 17.53 -1.24 -46.62
C VAL A 686 18.63 -0.64 -45.74
N ASP A 687 18.24 0.08 -44.68
CA ASP A 687 19.18 0.73 -43.76
C ASP A 687 19.72 -0.28 -42.72
N ARG A 688 20.98 -0.71 -42.87
CA ARG A 688 21.66 -1.66 -41.98
C ARG A 688 22.56 -0.94 -40.98
N ALA A 689 22.47 -1.33 -39.71
CA ALA A 689 23.43 -0.93 -38.69
C ALA A 689 24.65 -1.89 -38.70
N GLU A 690 25.65 -1.61 -37.85
CA GLU A 690 26.93 -2.35 -37.81
C GLU A 690 26.78 -3.83 -37.40
N ASP A 691 25.73 -4.14 -36.63
CA ASP A 691 25.26 -5.50 -36.29
C ASP A 691 24.56 -6.23 -37.45
N GLY A 692 24.33 -5.54 -38.58
CA GLY A 692 23.55 -6.03 -39.72
C GLY A 692 22.03 -5.96 -39.56
N SER A 693 21.52 -5.45 -38.43
CA SER A 693 20.09 -5.30 -38.16
C SER A 693 19.47 -4.19 -39.00
N VAL A 694 18.16 -4.27 -39.25
CA VAL A 694 17.40 -3.38 -40.16
C VAL A 694 16.26 -2.66 -39.44
N SER A 695 15.78 -1.55 -40.02
CA SER A 695 14.70 -0.74 -39.46
C SER A 695 13.32 -1.41 -39.53
N ALA A 696 12.42 -1.04 -38.61
CA ALA A 696 11.01 -1.46 -38.66
C ALA A 696 10.32 -1.09 -39.98
N GLN A 697 10.71 0.04 -40.58
CA GLN A 697 10.16 0.54 -41.85
C GLN A 697 10.61 -0.32 -43.04
N ASP A 698 11.86 -0.78 -43.04
CA ASP A 698 12.39 -1.63 -44.10
C ASP A 698 11.82 -3.05 -44.03
N VAL A 699 11.65 -3.63 -42.83
CA VAL A 699 10.92 -4.91 -42.66
C VAL A 699 9.52 -4.82 -43.28
N GLN A 700 8.79 -3.73 -43.01
CA GLN A 700 7.48 -3.50 -43.61
C GLN A 700 7.55 -3.27 -45.12
N ARG A 701 8.57 -2.58 -45.64
CA ARG A 701 8.80 -2.41 -47.08
C ARG A 701 9.00 -3.77 -47.77
N ILE A 702 9.86 -4.62 -47.21
CA ILE A 702 10.13 -5.99 -47.70
C ILE A 702 8.84 -6.82 -47.70
N GLN A 703 8.11 -6.86 -46.57
CA GLN A 703 6.85 -7.61 -46.46
C GLN A 703 5.77 -7.11 -47.45
N ARG A 704 5.63 -5.79 -47.61
CA ARG A 704 4.67 -5.19 -48.54
C ARG A 704 5.00 -5.54 -50.00
N GLU A 705 6.26 -5.41 -50.44
CA GLU A 705 6.66 -5.73 -51.81
C GLU A 705 6.64 -7.24 -52.10
N ALA A 706 7.06 -8.08 -51.14
CA ALA A 706 6.92 -9.53 -51.24
C ALA A 706 5.45 -9.95 -51.39
N THR A 707 4.53 -9.32 -50.66
CA THR A 707 3.08 -9.57 -50.75
C THR A 707 2.52 -9.09 -52.09
N LYS A 708 2.92 -7.91 -52.59
CA LYS A 708 2.48 -7.40 -53.91
C LYS A 708 2.90 -8.30 -55.07
N ARG A 709 4.12 -8.86 -55.03
CA ARG A 709 4.67 -9.68 -56.13
C ARG A 709 4.37 -11.18 -55.99
N SER A 710 3.92 -11.65 -54.83
CA SER A 710 3.49 -13.04 -54.64
C SER A 710 2.07 -13.29 -55.16
N ARG A 711 1.91 -14.19 -56.12
CA ARG A 711 0.58 -14.73 -56.51
C ARG A 711 0.00 -15.74 -55.51
N SER A 712 0.73 -16.08 -54.45
CA SER A 712 0.31 -17.03 -53.41
C SER A 712 0.13 -16.34 -52.06
N LYS A 713 -0.89 -16.76 -51.30
CA LYS A 713 -1.14 -16.34 -49.90
C LYS A 713 -0.13 -16.91 -48.89
N LYS A 714 1.03 -17.43 -49.31
CA LYS A 714 2.11 -17.84 -48.37
C LYS A 714 2.57 -16.60 -47.60
N LYS A 715 2.34 -16.57 -46.29
CA LYS A 715 2.94 -15.60 -45.38
C LYS A 715 4.44 -15.87 -45.35
N TRP A 716 5.24 -14.94 -45.85
CA TRP A 716 6.70 -15.00 -45.76
C TRP A 716 7.11 -14.68 -44.34
N ASP A 717 7.99 -15.50 -43.75
CA ASP A 717 8.64 -15.13 -42.51
C ASP A 717 9.94 -14.39 -42.83
N VAL A 718 9.98 -13.12 -42.42
CA VAL A 718 10.99 -12.14 -42.86
C VAL A 718 11.92 -11.75 -41.70
N VAL A 719 11.52 -12.02 -40.45
CA VAL A 719 12.20 -11.55 -39.24
C VAL A 719 12.64 -12.74 -38.40
N HIS A 720 13.95 -12.96 -38.30
CA HIS A 720 14.50 -14.02 -37.46
C HIS A 720 14.35 -13.67 -35.98
N HIS A 721 14.76 -12.46 -35.59
CA HIS A 721 14.62 -11.97 -34.22
C HIS A 721 14.65 -10.43 -34.17
N ARG A 722 14.23 -9.89 -33.03
CA ARG A 722 14.14 -8.45 -32.74
C ARG A 722 15.14 -8.09 -31.64
N VAL A 723 15.79 -6.94 -31.79
CA VAL A 723 16.76 -6.38 -30.85
C VAL A 723 16.39 -4.93 -30.54
N TRP A 724 16.95 -4.39 -29.46
CA TRP A 724 16.94 -2.98 -29.13
C TRP A 724 18.29 -2.36 -29.48
N ALA A 725 18.30 -1.12 -29.98
CA ALA A 725 19.53 -0.41 -30.31
C ALA A 725 19.43 1.09 -30.01
N GLY A 726 20.57 1.71 -29.71
CA GLY A 726 20.70 3.18 -29.57
C GLY A 726 20.25 3.78 -28.24
N GLY A 727 19.85 2.98 -27.25
CA GLY A 727 19.54 3.43 -25.89
C GLY A 727 20.61 3.00 -24.87
N THR A 728 20.71 3.71 -23.75
CA THR A 728 21.72 3.45 -22.68
C THR A 728 21.65 2.06 -22.05
N GLU A 729 20.50 1.39 -22.13
CA GLU A 729 20.15 0.11 -21.51
C GLU A 729 19.87 -1.00 -22.56
N SER A 730 19.99 -0.72 -23.87
CA SER A 730 19.57 -1.65 -24.95
C SER A 730 20.17 -3.05 -24.80
N GLU A 731 21.46 -3.17 -24.50
CA GLU A 731 22.16 -4.46 -24.36
C GLU A 731 21.68 -5.29 -23.17
N MET A 732 21.34 -4.64 -22.06
CA MET A 732 20.73 -5.32 -20.91
C MET A 732 19.36 -5.87 -21.29
N PHE A 733 18.52 -5.11 -22.01
CA PHE A 733 17.25 -5.63 -22.51
C PHE A 733 17.40 -6.72 -23.58
N ASN A 734 18.42 -6.66 -24.45
CA ASN A 734 18.74 -7.71 -25.41
C ASN A 734 19.12 -9.03 -24.68
N LYS A 735 19.93 -8.96 -23.63
CA LYS A 735 20.27 -10.13 -22.81
C LYS A 735 19.08 -10.69 -22.04
N LEU A 736 18.27 -9.83 -21.40
CA LEU A 736 17.10 -10.28 -20.65
C LEU A 736 16.01 -10.88 -21.56
N GLU A 737 15.74 -10.28 -22.73
CA GLU A 737 14.79 -10.83 -23.70
C GLU A 737 15.30 -12.14 -24.32
N SER A 738 16.61 -12.30 -24.60
CA SER A 738 17.15 -13.57 -25.11
C SER A 738 17.08 -14.72 -24.09
N ILE A 739 17.30 -14.46 -22.80
CA ILE A 739 17.09 -15.47 -21.74
C ILE A 739 15.59 -15.80 -21.61
N ALA A 740 14.71 -14.79 -21.57
CA ALA A 740 13.26 -14.97 -21.42
C ALA A 740 12.57 -15.63 -22.63
N LEU A 741 13.18 -15.58 -23.82
CA LEU A 741 12.71 -16.23 -25.05
C LEU A 741 13.43 -17.57 -25.33
N SER A 742 14.47 -17.93 -24.58
CA SER A 742 15.14 -19.22 -24.73
C SER A 742 14.19 -20.38 -24.41
N PRO A 743 14.28 -21.55 -25.09
CA PRO A 743 13.30 -22.64 -24.94
C PRO A 743 13.11 -23.15 -23.51
N SER A 744 14.14 -23.02 -22.67
CA SER A 744 14.13 -23.38 -21.25
C SER A 744 14.83 -22.27 -20.44
N PRO A 745 14.11 -21.21 -20.01
CA PRO A 745 14.70 -20.07 -19.32
C PRO A 745 15.30 -20.47 -17.97
N GLN A 746 16.58 -20.16 -17.78
CA GLN A 746 17.38 -20.44 -16.59
C GLN A 746 18.01 -19.16 -16.04
N THR A 747 18.33 -19.12 -14.74
CA THR A 747 19.21 -18.10 -14.19
C THR A 747 20.66 -18.33 -14.64
N PRO A 748 21.42 -17.28 -14.99
CA PRO A 748 22.72 -17.42 -15.66
C PRO A 748 23.86 -17.83 -14.72
N VAL A 749 23.67 -17.81 -13.39
CA VAL A 749 24.72 -18.12 -12.40
C VAL A 749 24.55 -19.51 -11.80
N LEU A 750 23.35 -19.84 -11.29
CA LEU A 750 23.05 -21.14 -10.67
C LEU A 750 22.16 -22.06 -11.53
N GLY A 751 21.86 -21.70 -12.78
CA GLY A 751 21.14 -22.56 -13.74
C GLY A 751 19.70 -22.90 -13.35
N CYS A 752 19.08 -22.15 -12.46
CA CYS A 752 17.77 -22.47 -11.90
C CYS A 752 16.67 -22.10 -12.91
N HIS A 753 15.81 -23.06 -13.27
CA HIS A 753 14.74 -22.90 -14.25
C HIS A 753 13.59 -22.00 -13.75
N ILE A 754 12.88 -21.40 -14.71
CA ILE A 754 11.54 -20.82 -14.47
C ILE A 754 10.49 -21.93 -14.22
N SER A 755 9.34 -21.57 -13.67
CA SER A 755 8.20 -22.50 -13.57
C SER A 755 7.71 -22.94 -14.95
N ARG A 756 7.42 -24.25 -15.12
CA ARG A 756 6.96 -24.88 -16.36
C ARG A 756 5.80 -24.15 -17.04
N ALA A 757 4.86 -23.62 -16.25
CA ALA A 757 3.72 -22.85 -16.73
C ALA A 757 4.08 -21.53 -17.45
N LEU A 758 5.32 -21.05 -17.31
CA LEU A 758 5.86 -19.86 -17.98
C LEU A 758 6.94 -20.18 -19.02
N GLU A 759 7.29 -21.45 -19.26
CA GLU A 759 8.24 -21.82 -20.32
C GLU A 759 7.63 -21.54 -21.71
N PRO A 760 8.41 -21.10 -22.72
CA PRO A 760 7.85 -20.70 -24.02
C PRO A 760 7.15 -21.84 -24.77
N ALA A 761 7.48 -23.11 -24.46
CA ALA A 761 6.78 -24.27 -25.01
C ALA A 761 5.29 -24.32 -24.59
N VAL A 762 4.96 -23.80 -23.40
CA VAL A 762 3.61 -23.82 -22.81
C VAL A 762 2.93 -22.46 -22.95
N ALA A 763 3.57 -21.41 -22.44
CA ALA A 763 3.05 -20.03 -22.45
C ALA A 763 3.19 -19.33 -23.81
N LYS A 764 3.89 -19.92 -24.79
CA LYS A 764 4.08 -19.39 -26.15
C LYS A 764 4.62 -17.94 -26.12
N GLY A 765 3.84 -16.96 -26.58
CA GLY A 765 4.19 -15.54 -26.56
C GLY A 765 3.81 -14.79 -25.27
N GLU A 766 3.01 -15.40 -24.39
CA GLU A 766 2.40 -14.72 -23.25
C GLU A 766 3.38 -14.51 -22.09
N PHE A 767 3.02 -13.61 -21.17
CA PHE A 767 3.78 -13.32 -19.93
C PHE A 767 5.27 -12.96 -20.13
N LEU A 768 5.68 -12.47 -21.32
CA LEU A 768 7.07 -12.11 -21.60
C LEU A 768 7.62 -11.06 -20.61
N THR A 769 6.80 -10.11 -20.17
CA THR A 769 7.16 -9.13 -19.14
C THR A 769 7.46 -9.81 -17.80
N SER A 770 6.60 -10.76 -17.38
CA SER A 770 6.80 -11.59 -16.19
C SER A 770 8.07 -12.44 -16.28
N ARG A 771 8.40 -12.97 -17.47
CA ARG A 771 9.64 -13.71 -17.72
C ARG A 771 10.89 -12.82 -17.62
N VAL A 772 10.88 -11.63 -18.23
CA VAL A 772 11.98 -10.65 -18.15
C VAL A 772 12.20 -10.22 -16.70
N ASN A 773 11.13 -9.89 -15.96
CA ASN A 773 11.18 -9.63 -14.52
C ASN A 773 11.78 -10.81 -13.73
N TRP A 774 11.37 -12.03 -14.06
CA TRP A 774 11.85 -13.23 -13.39
C TRP A 774 13.36 -13.41 -13.54
N VAL A 775 13.96 -13.14 -14.71
CA VAL A 775 15.42 -13.29 -14.90
C VAL A 775 16.21 -12.46 -13.88
N VAL A 776 15.86 -11.18 -13.67
CA VAL A 776 16.55 -10.31 -12.71
C VAL A 776 16.26 -10.74 -11.27
N GLN A 777 14.98 -10.87 -10.90
CA GLN A 777 14.59 -11.15 -9.51
C GLN A 777 15.02 -12.55 -9.02
N SER A 778 15.03 -13.54 -9.92
CA SER A 778 15.49 -14.91 -9.63
C SER A 778 17.02 -14.95 -9.54
N SER A 779 17.75 -14.13 -10.32
CA SER A 779 19.20 -13.98 -10.17
C SER A 779 19.58 -13.27 -8.86
N ALA A 780 18.78 -12.32 -8.39
CA ALA A 780 18.95 -11.72 -7.05
C ALA A 780 18.77 -12.75 -5.91
N VAL A 781 17.89 -13.74 -6.08
CA VAL A 781 17.76 -14.87 -5.14
C VAL A 781 18.98 -15.79 -5.18
N ASP A 782 19.56 -16.05 -6.35
CA ASP A 782 20.82 -16.79 -6.48
C ASP A 782 21.99 -16.08 -5.76
N TYR A 783 22.02 -14.75 -5.81
CA TYR A 783 22.97 -13.92 -5.07
C TYR A 783 22.81 -14.11 -3.55
N LEU A 784 21.58 -14.05 -3.03
CA LEU A 784 21.29 -14.28 -1.62
C LEU A 784 21.71 -15.69 -1.18
N HIS A 785 21.41 -16.72 -1.97
CA HIS A 785 21.83 -18.09 -1.65
C HIS A 785 23.36 -18.25 -1.60
N LEU A 786 24.09 -17.64 -2.55
CA LEU A 786 25.56 -17.60 -2.52
C LEU A 786 26.10 -16.89 -1.28
N MET A 787 25.47 -15.77 -0.87
CA MET A 787 25.85 -15.07 0.36
C MET A 787 25.66 -15.94 1.61
N LEU A 788 24.49 -16.54 1.77
CA LEU A 788 24.15 -17.32 2.97
C LEU A 788 25.03 -18.56 3.12
N VAL A 789 25.28 -19.29 2.02
CA VAL A 789 26.16 -20.46 2.03
C VAL A 789 27.61 -20.08 2.28
N SER A 790 28.10 -18.97 1.71
CA SER A 790 29.47 -18.50 1.94
C SER A 790 29.69 -18.01 3.38
N MET A 791 28.76 -17.24 3.95
CA MET A 791 28.83 -16.82 5.36
C MET A 791 28.76 -18.00 6.31
N LYS A 792 27.89 -18.99 6.03
CA LYS A 792 27.81 -20.21 6.83
C LYS A 792 29.11 -20.99 6.80
N TRP A 793 29.68 -21.22 5.62
CA TRP A 793 30.97 -21.90 5.50
C TRP A 793 32.09 -21.13 6.22
N LEU A 794 32.18 -19.81 6.07
CA LEU A 794 33.16 -19.00 6.81
C LEU A 794 32.95 -19.04 8.33
N PHE A 795 31.71 -19.16 8.81
CA PHE A 795 31.44 -19.31 10.24
C PHE A 795 31.85 -20.68 10.78
N GLU A 796 31.63 -21.74 10.00
CA GLU A 796 32.00 -23.12 10.35
C GLU A 796 33.53 -23.34 10.27
N GLU A 797 34.19 -22.84 9.22
CA GLU A 797 35.65 -22.98 8.99
C GLU A 797 36.49 -22.22 10.03
N PHE A 798 36.10 -20.98 10.37
CA PHE A 798 36.86 -20.11 11.27
C PHE A 798 36.33 -20.11 12.72
N ASP A 799 35.36 -20.95 13.09
CA ASP A 799 34.73 -20.95 14.44
C ASP A 799 34.27 -19.53 14.84
N ILE A 800 33.51 -18.87 13.96
CA ILE A 800 32.87 -17.57 14.24
C ILE A 800 31.50 -17.87 14.85
N SER A 801 31.29 -17.52 16.11
CA SER A 801 30.05 -17.84 16.82
C SER A 801 28.88 -16.94 16.40
N GLY A 802 28.25 -17.25 15.26
CA GLY A 802 27.07 -16.57 14.77
C GLY A 802 26.10 -17.49 13.99
N ARG A 803 24.95 -16.92 13.59
CA ARG A 803 23.90 -17.59 12.80
C ARG A 803 23.09 -16.58 11.99
N PHE A 804 22.48 -17.00 10.88
CA PHE A 804 21.53 -16.17 10.13
C PHE A 804 20.34 -15.74 11.00
N CYS A 805 20.00 -14.46 10.96
CA CYS A 805 18.89 -13.86 11.70
C CYS A 805 17.71 -13.63 10.75
N ILE A 806 17.90 -12.77 9.73
CA ILE A 806 16.92 -12.50 8.68
C ILE A 806 17.60 -11.81 7.47
N SER A 807 16.94 -11.86 6.32
CA SER A 807 17.20 -10.97 5.18
C SER A 807 15.90 -10.24 4.83
N ILE A 808 15.97 -8.92 4.58
CA ILE A 808 14.80 -8.07 4.32
C ILE A 808 15.11 -7.20 3.11
N HIS A 809 14.40 -7.43 2.00
CA HIS A 809 14.78 -6.87 0.70
C HIS A 809 16.23 -7.23 0.36
N ASP A 810 17.12 -6.25 0.23
CA ASP A 810 18.53 -6.44 -0.11
C ASP A 810 19.42 -6.40 1.15
N GLU A 811 18.83 -6.20 2.35
CA GLU A 811 19.51 -6.31 3.64
C GLU A 811 19.72 -7.79 4.02
N VAL A 812 20.90 -8.13 4.54
CA VAL A 812 21.21 -9.44 5.16
C VAL A 812 21.76 -9.21 6.57
N ARG A 813 21.23 -9.94 7.56
CA ARG A 813 21.54 -9.75 8.99
C ARG A 813 21.80 -11.10 9.69
N TYR A 814 22.83 -11.14 10.52
CA TYR A 814 23.28 -12.28 11.31
C TYR A 814 23.30 -11.90 12.79
N LEU A 815 23.00 -12.86 13.68
CA LEU A 815 23.25 -12.70 15.12
C LEU A 815 24.60 -13.35 15.45
N VAL A 816 25.50 -12.60 16.08
CA VAL A 816 26.89 -13.00 16.36
C VAL A 816 27.23 -12.70 17.83
N GLN A 817 28.07 -13.52 18.47
CA GLN A 817 28.60 -13.18 19.80
C GLN A 817 29.46 -11.90 19.74
N THR A 818 29.37 -11.04 20.76
CA THR A 818 30.01 -9.71 20.77
C THR A 818 31.53 -9.74 20.63
N GLN A 819 32.19 -10.87 20.96
CA GLN A 819 33.62 -11.11 20.74
C GLN A 819 33.99 -11.26 19.26
N ASP A 820 33.09 -11.84 18.45
CA ASP A 820 33.34 -12.28 17.07
C ASP A 820 32.80 -11.28 16.03
N ARG A 821 32.15 -10.18 16.48
CA ARG A 821 31.42 -9.22 15.63
C ARG A 821 32.26 -8.66 14.47
N TYR A 822 33.54 -8.32 14.72
CA TYR A 822 34.43 -7.79 13.68
C TYR A 822 34.93 -8.87 12.70
N ARG A 823 35.15 -10.11 13.19
CA ARG A 823 35.49 -11.27 12.36
C ARG A 823 34.33 -11.60 11.41
N ALA A 824 33.10 -11.61 11.93
CA ALA A 824 31.89 -11.79 11.13
C ALA A 824 31.65 -10.65 10.12
N ALA A 825 31.97 -9.41 10.47
CA ALA A 825 31.85 -8.28 9.55
C ALA A 825 32.86 -8.35 8.39
N LEU A 826 34.11 -8.77 8.66
CA LEU A 826 35.08 -9.07 7.59
C LEU A 826 34.65 -10.27 6.75
N ALA A 827 34.12 -11.34 7.36
CA ALA A 827 33.59 -12.49 6.65
C ALA A 827 32.43 -12.12 5.71
N LEU A 828 31.61 -11.13 6.09
CA LEU A 828 30.52 -10.61 5.24
C LEU A 828 31.06 -9.80 4.06
N GLN A 829 32.09 -8.96 4.26
CA GLN A 829 32.79 -8.29 3.15
C GLN A 829 33.39 -9.31 2.16
N ILE A 830 34.08 -10.34 2.67
CA ILE A 830 34.67 -11.43 1.86
C ILE A 830 33.57 -12.20 1.12
N THR A 831 32.43 -12.47 1.78
CA THR A 831 31.27 -13.13 1.16
C THR A 831 30.72 -12.36 -0.04
N ASN A 832 30.60 -11.03 0.07
CA ASN A 832 30.12 -10.20 -1.04
C ASN A 832 31.10 -10.20 -2.22
N LEU A 833 32.40 -10.11 -1.93
CA LEU A 833 33.46 -10.26 -2.93
C LEU A 833 33.37 -11.62 -3.65
N LEU A 834 33.32 -12.73 -2.91
CA LEU A 834 33.18 -14.08 -3.47
C LEU A 834 31.91 -14.23 -4.33
N THR A 835 30.79 -13.68 -3.86
CA THR A 835 29.51 -13.71 -4.58
C THR A 835 29.59 -12.92 -5.89
N ARG A 836 30.14 -11.70 -5.86
CA ARG A 836 30.28 -10.86 -7.06
C ARG A 836 31.31 -11.41 -8.05
N CYS A 837 32.41 -11.98 -7.57
CA CYS A 837 33.36 -12.73 -8.42
C CYS A 837 32.72 -13.95 -9.09
N MET A 838 31.92 -14.74 -8.37
CA MET A 838 31.21 -15.89 -8.94
C MET A 838 30.21 -15.46 -10.02
N PHE A 839 29.49 -14.35 -9.83
CA PHE A 839 28.62 -13.75 -10.85
C PHE A 839 29.41 -13.31 -12.09
N ALA A 840 30.49 -12.55 -11.92
CA ALA A 840 31.34 -12.08 -13.02
C ALA A 840 31.91 -13.27 -13.83
N TYR A 841 32.51 -14.24 -13.13
CA TYR A 841 33.11 -15.44 -13.73
C TYR A 841 32.09 -16.30 -14.49
N LYS A 842 30.89 -16.52 -13.94
CA LYS A 842 29.81 -17.25 -14.63
C LYS A 842 29.29 -16.53 -15.87
N LEU A 843 29.42 -15.21 -15.92
CA LEU A 843 29.10 -14.38 -17.08
C LEU A 843 30.28 -14.19 -18.04
N GLY A 844 31.42 -14.85 -17.77
CA GLY A 844 32.61 -14.86 -18.63
C GLY A 844 33.65 -13.77 -18.32
N LEU A 845 33.34 -12.85 -17.41
CA LEU A 845 34.23 -11.77 -16.99
C LEU A 845 35.29 -12.31 -16.02
N GLN A 846 36.56 -11.93 -16.21
CA GLN A 846 37.68 -12.48 -15.44
C GLN A 846 38.20 -11.52 -14.35
N ASP A 847 37.64 -10.31 -14.30
CA ASP A 847 37.93 -9.23 -13.37
C ASP A 847 36.68 -8.82 -12.58
N LEU A 848 36.86 -8.03 -11.51
CA LEU A 848 35.76 -7.40 -10.76
C LEU A 848 36.18 -5.98 -10.32
N PRO A 849 35.38 -4.93 -10.57
CA PRO A 849 35.72 -3.57 -10.17
C PRO A 849 35.72 -3.39 -8.65
N GLN A 850 36.72 -2.68 -8.12
CA GLN A 850 36.85 -2.42 -6.69
C GLN A 850 35.62 -1.70 -6.09
N SER A 851 34.96 -0.84 -6.85
CA SER A 851 33.74 -0.12 -6.40
C SER A 851 32.55 -1.03 -6.13
N VAL A 852 32.57 -2.28 -6.61
CA VAL A 852 31.55 -3.29 -6.29
C VAL A 852 32.08 -4.46 -5.46
N ALA A 853 33.39 -4.64 -5.31
CA ALA A 853 33.97 -5.73 -4.52
C ALA A 853 33.44 -5.81 -3.07
N PHE A 854 33.28 -4.66 -2.41
CA PHE A 854 32.95 -4.53 -1.00
C PHE A 854 31.63 -3.78 -0.79
N PHE A 855 31.02 -3.96 0.39
CA PHE A 855 29.95 -3.11 0.88
C PHE A 855 30.48 -1.72 1.25
N SER A 856 29.66 -0.69 1.05
CA SER A 856 29.90 0.68 1.52
C SER A 856 30.23 0.73 3.01
N ALA A 857 29.52 -0.06 3.82
CA ALA A 857 29.85 -0.38 5.21
C ALA A 857 29.18 -1.69 5.64
N VAL A 858 29.63 -2.29 6.74
CA VAL A 858 28.91 -3.33 7.48
C VAL A 858 28.43 -2.75 8.80
N ASP A 859 27.12 -2.86 9.06
CA ASP A 859 26.46 -2.47 10.30
C ASP A 859 26.74 -3.49 11.41
N ILE A 860 27.05 -2.99 12.61
CA ILE A 860 27.18 -3.75 13.85
C ILE A 860 26.35 -3.04 14.94
N ASP A 861 25.28 -3.68 15.41
CA ASP A 861 24.25 -3.04 16.25
C ASP A 861 23.69 -3.98 17.34
N GLN A 862 23.00 -3.42 18.33
CA GLN A 862 22.21 -4.15 19.31
C GLN A 862 20.73 -4.28 18.90
N CYS A 863 20.24 -3.47 17.95
CA CYS A 863 18.88 -3.54 17.42
C CYS A 863 18.84 -3.51 15.89
N LEU A 864 17.80 -4.09 15.29
CA LEU A 864 17.65 -4.08 13.83
C LEU A 864 17.11 -2.73 13.34
N ARG A 865 17.99 -1.87 12.82
CA ARG A 865 17.63 -0.64 12.11
C ARG A 865 18.33 -0.54 10.76
N LYS A 866 17.91 0.45 9.97
CA LYS A 866 18.35 0.65 8.58
C LYS A 866 19.68 1.41 8.47
N GLU A 867 19.99 2.23 9.46
CA GLU A 867 21.22 2.99 9.63
C GLU A 867 21.53 2.99 11.13
N VAL A 868 22.75 2.65 11.55
CA VAL A 868 23.11 2.43 12.97
C VAL A 868 23.02 3.68 13.86
N THR A 869 23.02 4.87 13.26
CA THR A 869 22.81 6.16 13.92
C THR A 869 21.33 6.55 14.04
N MET A 870 20.42 5.77 13.44
CA MET A 870 18.99 6.08 13.42
C MET A 870 18.40 5.92 14.83
N SER A 871 17.87 7.01 15.39
CA SER A 871 17.23 7.04 16.70
C SER A 871 15.83 6.40 16.74
N CYS A 872 15.28 6.05 15.57
CA CYS A 872 13.95 5.44 15.38
C CYS A 872 12.83 6.14 16.17
N VAL A 873 12.82 7.48 16.13
CA VAL A 873 11.76 8.32 16.69
C VAL A 873 10.46 8.16 15.88
N THR A 874 9.36 7.89 16.58
CA THR A 874 8.00 7.73 16.04
C THR A 874 6.98 8.31 17.05
N PRO A 875 5.68 8.40 16.74
CA PRO A 875 4.67 8.87 17.70
C PRO A 875 4.55 7.97 18.94
N SER A 876 4.79 6.66 18.80
CA SER A 876 4.86 5.69 19.91
C SER A 876 6.20 5.71 20.63
N ASN A 877 7.29 6.07 19.94
CA ASN A 877 8.63 6.23 20.49
C ASN A 877 9.18 7.68 20.34
N PRO A 878 8.58 8.70 20.99
CA PRO A 878 8.93 10.11 20.74
C PRO A 878 10.33 10.50 21.24
N THR A 879 10.89 9.76 22.20
CA THR A 879 12.23 10.01 22.77
C THR A 879 13.36 9.28 22.04
N GLY A 880 13.03 8.36 21.11
CA GLY A 880 13.99 7.51 20.40
C GLY A 880 14.50 6.33 21.22
N VAL A 881 15.05 5.31 20.55
CA VAL A 881 15.42 4.03 21.16
C VAL A 881 16.49 4.16 22.24
N GLU A 882 17.45 5.07 22.04
CA GLU A 882 18.53 5.40 22.98
C GLU A 882 17.99 5.82 24.35
N LYS A 883 16.96 6.68 24.38
CA LYS A 883 16.40 7.21 25.63
C LYS A 883 15.23 6.39 26.19
N ARG A 884 14.50 5.62 25.37
CA ARG A 884 13.34 4.81 25.82
C ARG A 884 13.73 3.39 26.25
N TYR A 885 14.72 2.80 25.57
CA TYR A 885 15.14 1.41 25.71
C TYR A 885 16.62 1.25 26.07
N GLY A 886 17.39 2.34 26.19
CA GLY A 886 18.81 2.31 26.59
C GLY A 886 19.78 1.90 25.49
N ILE A 887 19.33 1.79 24.23
CA ILE A 887 20.10 1.21 23.13
C ILE A 887 20.95 2.29 22.45
N PRO A 888 22.29 2.28 22.58
CA PRO A 888 23.17 3.27 21.97
C PRO A 888 23.14 3.19 20.44
N GLN A 889 23.83 4.12 19.77
CA GLN A 889 24.06 4.03 18.32
C GLN A 889 25.09 2.91 18.03
N GLY A 890 24.88 2.16 16.95
CA GLY A 890 25.80 1.10 16.53
C GLY A 890 27.01 1.62 15.75
N GLU A 891 27.86 0.69 15.33
CA GLU A 891 29.06 0.94 14.53
C GLU A 891 28.77 0.56 13.06
N ALA A 892 29.17 1.39 12.10
CA ALA A 892 29.13 1.03 10.67
C ALA A 892 30.53 1.17 10.11
N LEU A 893 31.12 0.05 9.66
CA LEU A 893 32.54 -0.05 9.36
C LEU A 893 32.81 -0.38 7.89
N ASP A 894 33.73 0.35 7.27
CA ASP A 894 34.23 0.04 5.93
C ASP A 894 35.27 -1.10 5.95
N ILE A 895 35.67 -1.57 4.76
CA ILE A 895 36.65 -2.65 4.61
C ILE A 895 38.03 -2.31 5.19
N TYR A 896 38.48 -1.05 5.12
CA TYR A 896 39.80 -0.64 5.61
C TYR A 896 39.82 -0.62 7.15
N GLN A 897 38.78 -0.07 7.77
CA GLN A 897 38.58 -0.09 9.22
C GLN A 897 38.49 -1.53 9.76
N LEU A 898 37.77 -2.41 9.06
CA LEU A 898 37.70 -3.83 9.43
C LEU A 898 39.07 -4.52 9.31
N LEU A 899 39.85 -4.23 8.26
CA LEU A 899 41.21 -4.77 8.10
C LEU A 899 42.18 -4.28 9.19
N GLU A 900 42.07 -3.04 9.66
CA GLU A 900 42.86 -2.53 10.78
C GLU A 900 42.51 -3.24 12.11
N ILE A 901 41.22 -3.41 12.40
CA ILE A 901 40.73 -4.04 13.65
C ILE A 901 41.07 -5.53 13.68
N THR A 902 40.83 -6.25 12.58
CA THR A 902 41.06 -7.71 12.45
C THR A 902 42.50 -8.08 12.09
N LYS A 903 43.33 -7.09 11.73
CA LYS A 903 44.66 -7.28 11.10
C LYS A 903 44.61 -8.12 9.81
N GLY A 904 43.45 -8.17 9.15
CA GLY A 904 43.22 -8.94 7.94
C GLY A 904 43.08 -10.45 8.11
N SER A 905 42.93 -10.96 9.34
CA SER A 905 42.68 -12.39 9.60
C SER A 905 41.23 -12.65 10.04
N LEU A 906 40.71 -13.82 9.67
CA LEU A 906 39.49 -14.39 10.24
C LEU A 906 39.76 -15.36 11.39
N GLU A 907 41.02 -15.62 11.77
CA GLU A 907 41.38 -16.49 12.91
C GLU A 907 41.07 -15.83 14.28
N LYS A 908 41.43 -16.48 15.40
CA LYS A 908 41.19 -16.00 16.78
C LYS A 908 42.48 -15.55 17.48
#